data_AF-A0A812PLK1-F1
#
_entry.id   AF-A0A812PLK1-F1
#
_cell.length_a   1.000
_cell.length_b   1.000
_cell.length_c   1.000
_cell.angle_alpha   90.00
_cell.angle_beta   90.00
_cell.angle_gamma   90.00
#
_symmetry.space_group_name_H-M   'P 1'
#
loop_
_entity.id
_entity.type
_entity.pdbx_description
1 polymer ?
#
loop_
_entity_poly.entity_id
_entity_poly.type
_entity_poly.pdbx_seq_one_letter_code
_entity_poly.pdbx_strand_id
1 'polypeptide(L)'
;MPKLVEQQPVQADEPQGVCHEGAQIRGSTESHKDRESATDFHKDLDNWVSEVSEVFHYRVFIIELAGQLLYSVLGPLSTPILLLLYGGRTGLMNRGFWIFRLDRSAFFQFLTWAFLFASVVCMYFFDDLNEVTLIEKKLTVIGLLMRNLPVATKYAYTSTPTWNQLNTAEVDLKYRLYMNLLTGWLTIPAENFDLQAEVAFVTVVGSRQRRSRTLLKFLPWPRSEHELFVMRERVDITSKTMFYAPTGRILRESSRFRKAEKQQILLFDDTEEYEESSPAKSRQVVTDLGQIRAGLVNAESGRQLPPDDTIPQPGLIDQNKDYDLDIFRAASAGQAVPIQDLFLYMLRGVMRSERAMFPKLVRPLFLFTVALVLLPSFVRGLKTGGNGWSGMFGTGVGAQIAIIGMFPSAFGCFLSSSIFMVTGAIDVWRRRALMRSCAAMLSVQREFRRHCPAEVDMLPILDLSDVKTIVAWRKLRQLCNEWGKFFHVRIRAFTAQFLLLMLFVVGDLIAGMLLYPDYTDLSGVSVTSLAVSGAICALLMTGIVSMVFLGNEVNAAFDRHVYLLYRQRSLMLARRFGDDSLRKCESLRNEAATMAECSEVIAAVCEELDFEGKVKPLTLFGLRLGWSLLSALNFIPLGVGTTVFSFCSSEETKARCQI
;
A
#
# COMPACT_ATOMS: atom_id res chain seq x y z
N MET A 1 19.65 47.76 26.91
CA MET A 1 19.05 47.56 25.58
C MET A 1 17.67 48.19 25.57
N PRO A 2 17.40 49.18 24.71
CA PRO A 2 16.14 49.91 24.71
C PRO A 2 15.03 49.13 23.97
N LYS A 3 13.80 49.24 24.47
CA LYS A 3 12.60 48.65 23.89
C LYS A 3 12.22 49.39 22.60
N LEU A 4 12.13 48.65 21.50
CA LEU A 4 11.56 49.10 20.23
C LEU A 4 10.04 49.26 20.38
N VAL A 5 9.57 50.48 20.13
CA VAL A 5 8.14 50.83 20.03
C VAL A 5 7.70 50.52 18.61
N GLU A 6 6.75 49.61 18.48
CA GLU A 6 6.14 49.19 17.22
C GLU A 6 5.09 50.22 16.79
N GLN A 7 5.33 50.90 15.66
CA GLN A 7 4.40 51.86 15.07
C GLN A 7 3.28 51.10 14.32
N GLN A 8 2.03 51.42 14.67
CA GLN A 8 0.85 50.97 13.91
C GLN A 8 0.80 51.64 12.53
N PRO A 9 0.41 50.91 11.47
CA PRO A 9 0.22 51.49 10.15
C PRO A 9 -1.10 52.28 10.08
N VAL A 10 -0.99 53.47 9.51
CA VAL A 10 -2.07 54.40 9.16
C VAL A 10 -3.03 53.73 8.17
N GLN A 11 -4.31 53.66 8.53
CA GLN A 11 -5.39 53.28 7.62
C GLN A 11 -5.62 54.39 6.60
N ALA A 12 -5.56 54.03 5.31
CA ALA A 12 -5.94 54.90 4.21
C ALA A 12 -7.45 54.75 3.94
N ASP A 13 -8.15 55.88 3.89
CA ASP A 13 -9.57 55.98 3.56
C ASP A 13 -9.84 55.53 2.11
N GLU A 14 -10.73 54.54 1.94
CA GLU A 14 -11.31 54.18 0.65
C GLU A 14 -12.55 55.04 0.35
N PRO A 15 -12.74 55.49 -0.90
CA PRO A 15 -13.89 56.30 -1.28
C PRO A 15 -15.15 55.44 -1.43
N GLN A 16 -16.23 55.87 -0.77
CA GLN A 16 -17.57 55.31 -0.91
C GLN A 16 -18.12 55.57 -2.32
N GLY A 17 -18.19 54.52 -3.13
CA GLY A 17 -18.87 54.49 -4.42
C GLY A 17 -20.35 54.08 -4.27
N VAL A 18 -21.21 54.94 -4.76
CA VAL A 18 -22.69 54.92 -4.68
C VAL A 18 -23.31 53.76 -5.47
N CYS A 19 -24.43 53.28 -4.93
CA CYS A 19 -25.31 52.20 -5.36
C CYS A 19 -25.75 52.22 -6.83
N HIS A 20 -25.85 51.02 -7.42
CA HIS A 20 -26.87 50.68 -8.41
C HIS A 20 -27.57 49.38 -8.00
N GLU A 21 -28.79 49.53 -7.48
CA GLU A 21 -29.80 48.46 -7.37
C GLU A 21 -30.36 48.12 -8.75
N GLY A 22 -30.57 46.83 -9.02
CA GLY A 22 -31.50 46.41 -10.07
C GLY A 22 -31.06 45.25 -10.97
N ALA A 23 -30.80 44.07 -10.41
CA ALA A 23 -31.02 42.80 -11.12
C ALA A 23 -31.06 41.64 -10.11
N GLN A 24 -32.25 41.08 -9.87
CA GLN A 24 -32.43 39.84 -9.12
C GLN A 24 -31.76 38.68 -9.86
N ILE A 25 -30.52 38.35 -9.48
CA ILE A 25 -29.80 37.14 -9.92
C ILE A 25 -30.21 35.99 -9.00
N ARG A 26 -31.13 35.14 -9.48
CA ARG A 26 -31.61 33.93 -8.79
C ARG A 26 -30.63 32.74 -8.91
N GLY A 27 -29.31 33.01 -8.83
CA GLY A 27 -28.24 32.02 -9.07
C GLY A 27 -27.10 32.02 -8.03
N SER A 28 -27.23 32.72 -6.91
CA SER A 28 -26.13 32.93 -5.95
C SER A 28 -25.97 31.84 -4.87
N THR A 29 -26.88 30.87 -4.75
CA THR A 29 -26.81 29.85 -3.69
C THR A 29 -25.82 28.71 -3.97
N GLU A 30 -25.51 28.39 -5.24
CA GLU A 30 -24.48 27.38 -5.55
C GLU A 30 -23.06 27.91 -5.34
N SER A 31 -22.82 29.18 -5.70
CA SER A 31 -21.50 29.81 -5.54
C SER A 31 -21.03 29.91 -4.08
N HIS A 32 -21.95 29.93 -3.10
CA HIS A 32 -21.57 30.01 -1.69
C HIS A 32 -21.13 28.66 -1.12
N LYS A 33 -21.78 27.56 -1.53
CA LYS A 33 -21.40 26.19 -1.13
C LYS A 33 -20.05 25.77 -1.69
N ASP A 34 -19.74 26.16 -2.92
CA ASP A 34 -18.44 25.86 -3.53
C ASP A 34 -17.30 26.65 -2.85
N ARG A 35 -17.60 27.85 -2.34
CA ARG A 35 -16.62 28.67 -1.62
C ARG A 35 -16.33 28.12 -0.22
N GLU A 36 -17.35 27.68 0.51
CA GLU A 36 -17.19 27.03 1.81
C GLU A 36 -16.42 25.71 1.70
N SER A 37 -16.73 24.88 0.69
CA SER A 37 -16.00 23.60 0.49
C SER A 37 -14.52 23.79 0.16
N ALA A 38 -14.17 24.85 -0.58
CA ALA A 38 -12.78 25.16 -0.90
C ALA A 38 -12.01 25.67 0.33
N THR A 39 -12.64 26.48 1.20
CA THR A 39 -12.01 26.95 2.45
C THR A 39 -11.83 25.81 3.45
N ASP A 40 -12.79 24.89 3.55
CA ASP A 40 -12.70 23.72 4.42
C ASP A 40 -11.58 22.79 3.95
N PHE A 41 -11.44 22.57 2.65
CA PHE A 41 -10.35 21.77 2.10
C PHE A 41 -8.96 22.37 2.38
N HIS A 42 -8.79 23.68 2.23
CA HIS A 42 -7.50 24.32 2.50
C HIS A 42 -7.11 24.23 3.98
N LYS A 43 -8.09 24.39 4.86
CA LYS A 43 -7.90 24.18 6.30
C LYS A 43 -7.55 22.73 6.60
N ASP A 44 -8.22 21.76 5.97
CA ASP A 44 -7.92 20.33 6.10
C ASP A 44 -6.52 19.99 5.58
N LEU A 45 -6.08 20.61 4.50
CA LEU A 45 -4.75 20.43 3.95
C LEU A 45 -3.66 21.03 4.85
N ASP A 46 -3.84 22.27 5.34
CA ASP A 46 -2.88 22.91 6.24
C ASP A 46 -2.82 22.16 7.58
N ASN A 47 -3.97 21.73 8.09
CA ASN A 47 -4.04 20.82 9.22
C ASN A 47 -3.24 19.57 8.90
N TRP A 48 -3.51 18.86 7.81
CA TRP A 48 -2.82 17.61 7.49
C TRP A 48 -1.32 17.76 7.25
N VAL A 49 -0.89 18.80 6.53
CA VAL A 49 0.54 19.10 6.34
C VAL A 49 1.20 19.40 7.68
N SER A 50 0.50 20.10 8.56
CA SER A 50 0.93 20.26 9.93
C SER A 50 0.88 18.95 10.70
N GLU A 51 -0.01 17.99 10.38
CA GLU A 51 -0.26 16.72 11.08
C GLU A 51 0.84 15.69 10.91
N VAL A 52 1.51 15.70 9.77
CA VAL A 52 2.46 14.63 9.47
C VAL A 52 3.90 15.11 9.59
N SER A 53 4.56 14.65 10.65
CA SER A 53 5.98 14.89 10.85
C SER A 53 6.80 13.74 10.27
N GLU A 54 7.84 14.08 9.50
CA GLU A 54 8.93 13.13 9.22
C GLU A 54 9.79 12.90 10.48
N VAL A 55 9.66 13.80 11.47
CA VAL A 55 10.36 13.76 12.74
C VAL A 55 9.66 12.84 13.72
N PHE A 56 10.44 11.93 14.32
CA PHE A 56 9.97 11.03 15.37
C PHE A 56 9.96 11.74 16.73
N HIS A 57 8.78 11.90 17.33
CA HIS A 57 8.62 12.55 18.63
C HIS A 57 8.76 11.54 19.77
N TYR A 58 9.98 11.36 20.31
CA TYR A 58 10.26 10.42 21.40
C TYR A 58 9.38 10.58 22.63
N ARG A 59 9.07 11.82 23.04
CA ARG A 59 8.17 12.07 24.18
C ARG A 59 6.79 11.47 23.95
N VAL A 60 6.21 11.70 22.77
CA VAL A 60 4.90 11.16 22.39
C VAL A 60 4.96 9.63 22.33
N PHE A 61 6.03 9.08 21.74
CA PHE A 61 6.24 7.63 21.70
C PHE A 61 6.18 6.97 23.08
N ILE A 62 6.90 7.51 24.07
CA ILE A 62 6.94 6.93 25.42
C ILE A 62 5.58 7.06 26.12
N ILE A 63 4.91 8.21 26.01
CA ILE A 63 3.57 8.41 26.59
C ILE A 63 2.58 7.39 26.00
N GLU A 64 2.59 7.23 24.68
CA GLU A 64 1.67 6.33 23.99
C GLU A 64 2.01 4.86 24.26
N LEU A 65 3.28 4.49 24.30
CA LEU A 65 3.69 3.12 24.65
C LEU A 65 3.27 2.78 26.08
N ALA A 66 3.52 3.68 27.04
CA ALA A 66 3.12 3.49 28.43
C ALA A 66 1.60 3.43 28.57
N GLY A 67 0.86 4.32 27.92
CA GLY A 67 -0.61 4.34 27.97
C GLY A 67 -1.23 3.07 27.36
N GLN A 68 -0.74 2.62 26.20
CA GLN A 68 -1.20 1.39 25.55
C GLN A 68 -0.89 0.13 26.39
N LEU A 69 0.32 0.06 26.99
CA LEU A 69 0.68 -1.04 27.88
C LEU A 69 -0.17 -1.04 29.16
N LEU A 70 -0.36 0.13 29.78
CA LEU A 70 -1.15 0.27 31.00
C LEU A 70 -2.61 -0.16 30.76
N TYR A 71 -3.21 0.26 29.65
CA TYR A 71 -4.55 -0.21 29.28
C TYR A 71 -4.57 -1.70 28.94
N SER A 72 -3.54 -2.22 28.28
CA SER A 72 -3.49 -3.66 27.94
C SER A 72 -3.43 -4.55 29.17
N VAL A 73 -2.74 -4.10 30.24
CA VAL A 73 -2.58 -4.86 31.49
C VAL A 73 -3.74 -4.62 32.47
N LEU A 74 -4.09 -3.35 32.73
CA LEU A 74 -5.08 -2.98 33.75
C LEU A 74 -6.47 -2.66 33.18
N GLY A 75 -6.59 -2.48 31.86
CA GLY A 75 -7.87 -2.20 31.19
C GLY A 75 -8.57 -0.96 31.73
N PRO A 76 -9.89 -1.01 31.97
CA PRO A 76 -10.64 0.10 32.53
C PRO A 76 -10.10 0.62 33.87
N LEU A 77 -9.40 -0.19 34.66
CA LEU A 77 -8.80 0.25 35.93
C LEU A 77 -7.67 1.28 35.71
N SER A 78 -7.08 1.33 34.52
CA SER A 78 -6.07 2.35 34.16
C SER A 78 -6.65 3.73 33.88
N THR A 79 -7.97 3.86 33.72
CA THR A 79 -8.64 5.10 33.27
C THR A 79 -8.23 6.35 34.06
N PRO A 80 -8.11 6.34 35.40
CA PRO A 80 -7.68 7.53 36.15
C PRO A 80 -6.29 8.03 35.76
N ILE A 81 -5.34 7.10 35.55
CA ILE A 81 -3.97 7.44 35.13
C ILE A 81 -3.97 7.91 33.67
N LEU A 82 -4.73 7.24 32.81
CA LEU A 82 -4.81 7.63 31.40
C LEU A 82 -5.52 8.97 31.20
N LEU A 83 -6.47 9.36 32.07
CA LEU A 83 -7.08 10.70 32.09
C LEU A 83 -6.00 11.77 32.32
N LEU A 84 -5.06 11.53 33.23
CA LEU A 84 -3.94 12.43 33.49
C LEU A 84 -2.95 12.46 32.31
N LEU A 85 -2.62 11.30 31.73
CA LEU A 85 -1.67 11.21 30.62
C LEU A 85 -2.18 11.86 29.32
N TYR A 86 -3.48 11.75 29.04
CA TYR A 86 -4.08 12.22 27.78
C TYR A 86 -4.89 13.53 27.90
N GLY A 87 -4.76 14.23 29.03
CA GLY A 87 -5.38 15.55 29.22
C GLY A 87 -6.91 15.54 29.29
N GLY A 88 -7.52 14.42 29.69
CA GLY A 88 -8.95 14.31 29.93
C GLY A 88 -9.69 13.27 29.07
N ARG A 89 -11.03 13.35 29.11
CA ARG A 89 -11.93 12.36 28.50
C ARG A 89 -11.81 12.30 26.97
N THR A 90 -11.63 13.44 26.32
CA THR A 90 -11.54 13.55 24.86
C THR A 90 -10.36 12.76 24.31
N GLY A 91 -9.18 12.88 24.95
CA GLY A 91 -7.99 12.11 24.58
C GLY A 91 -8.17 10.59 24.67
N LEU A 92 -8.94 10.11 25.65
CA LEU A 92 -9.29 8.69 25.79
C LEU A 92 -10.28 8.23 24.72
N MET A 93 -11.30 9.05 24.44
CA MET A 93 -12.30 8.76 23.41
C MET A 93 -11.66 8.62 22.04
N ASN A 94 -10.73 9.52 21.69
CA ASN A 94 -10.04 9.48 20.40
C ASN A 94 -9.14 8.23 20.25
N ARG A 95 -8.61 7.69 21.35
CA ARG A 95 -7.76 6.47 21.37
C ARG A 95 -8.54 5.17 21.55
N GLY A 96 -9.84 5.23 21.79
CA GLY A 96 -10.67 4.05 22.04
C GLY A 96 -10.47 3.44 23.44
N PHE A 97 -10.02 4.24 24.42
CA PHE A 97 -9.89 3.78 25.81
C PHE A 97 -11.13 4.08 26.67
N TRP A 98 -12.09 4.84 26.14
CA TRP A 98 -13.26 5.27 26.88
C TRP A 98 -14.42 4.27 26.76
N ILE A 99 -14.56 3.38 27.75
CA ILE A 99 -15.54 2.28 27.74
C ILE A 99 -17.01 2.73 27.59
N PHE A 100 -17.36 3.90 28.10
CA PHE A 100 -18.75 4.40 28.02
C PHE A 100 -19.15 4.87 26.63
N ARG A 101 -18.20 4.97 25.69
CA ARG A 101 -18.48 5.13 24.26
C ARG A 101 -18.12 3.82 23.57
N LEU A 102 -19.12 2.99 23.33
CA LEU A 102 -18.95 1.68 22.71
C LEU A 102 -18.71 1.79 21.19
N ASP A 103 -17.62 2.45 20.80
CA ASP A 103 -17.16 2.39 19.41
C ASP A 103 -16.45 1.06 19.14
N ARG A 104 -16.32 0.70 17.85
CA ARG A 104 -15.73 -0.59 17.46
C ARG A 104 -14.32 -0.76 18.04
N SER A 105 -13.53 0.31 18.09
CA SER A 105 -12.16 0.24 18.62
C SER A 105 -12.19 -0.05 20.12
N ALA A 106 -12.93 0.73 20.91
CA ALA A 106 -13.07 0.56 22.34
C ALA A 106 -13.60 -0.83 22.70
N PHE A 107 -14.59 -1.32 21.94
CA PHE A 107 -15.11 -2.67 22.10
C PHE A 107 -14.01 -3.73 21.89
N PHE A 108 -13.26 -3.68 20.79
CA PHE A 108 -12.18 -4.64 20.55
C PHE A 108 -11.06 -4.55 21.59
N GLN A 109 -10.68 -3.34 22.00
CA GLN A 109 -9.66 -3.15 23.03
C GLN A 109 -10.10 -3.69 24.39
N PHE A 110 -11.35 -3.43 24.77
CA PHE A 110 -11.96 -3.98 25.98
C PHE A 110 -12.05 -5.51 25.92
N LEU A 111 -12.48 -6.06 24.79
CA LEU A 111 -12.59 -7.51 24.61
C LEU A 111 -11.22 -8.19 24.73
N THR A 112 -10.20 -7.67 24.04
CA THR A 112 -8.82 -8.18 24.15
C THR A 112 -8.30 -8.10 25.58
N TRP A 113 -8.57 -6.99 26.29
CA TRP A 113 -8.21 -6.87 27.69
C TRP A 113 -8.95 -7.89 28.57
N ALA A 114 -10.26 -8.02 28.42
CA ALA A 114 -11.07 -8.89 29.27
C ALA A 114 -10.62 -10.36 29.17
N PHE A 115 -10.32 -10.84 27.97
CA PHE A 115 -9.78 -12.18 27.75
C PHE A 115 -8.39 -12.36 28.33
N LEU A 116 -7.51 -11.37 28.15
CA LEU A 116 -6.16 -11.40 28.71
C LEU A 116 -6.19 -11.35 30.24
N PHE A 117 -7.03 -10.49 30.83
CA PHE A 117 -7.19 -10.36 32.27
C PHE A 117 -7.76 -11.64 32.87
N ALA A 118 -8.80 -12.21 32.27
CA ALA A 118 -9.33 -13.51 32.67
C ALA A 118 -8.24 -14.59 32.64
N SER A 119 -7.38 -14.59 31.61
CA SER A 119 -6.26 -15.52 31.53
C SER A 119 -5.23 -15.32 32.64
N VAL A 120 -4.82 -14.09 32.91
CA VAL A 120 -3.86 -13.76 33.98
C VAL A 120 -4.41 -14.11 35.37
N VAL A 121 -5.67 -13.76 35.64
CA VAL A 121 -6.36 -14.13 36.88
C VAL A 121 -6.43 -15.64 37.02
N CYS A 122 -6.78 -16.37 35.96
CA CYS A 122 -6.84 -17.82 36.03
C CYS A 122 -5.46 -18.45 36.28
N MET A 123 -4.41 -17.91 35.65
CA MET A 123 -3.05 -18.36 35.93
C MET A 123 -2.63 -18.08 37.37
N TYR A 124 -3.09 -16.99 38.00
CA TYR A 124 -2.67 -16.66 39.37
C TYR A 124 -3.43 -17.42 40.46
N PHE A 125 -4.73 -17.66 40.25
CA PHE A 125 -5.62 -18.20 41.30
C PHE A 125 -5.89 -19.71 41.20
N PHE A 126 -5.61 -20.35 40.06
CA PHE A 126 -5.77 -21.80 39.92
C PHE A 126 -4.40 -22.48 39.88
N ASP A 127 -4.22 -23.54 40.69
CA ASP A 127 -2.98 -24.31 40.81
C ASP A 127 -2.63 -25.12 39.53
N ASP A 128 -3.47 -25.10 38.50
CA ASP A 128 -3.25 -25.75 37.18
C ASP A 128 -2.17 -25.04 36.33
N LEU A 129 -1.32 -24.24 36.96
CA LEU A 129 -0.25 -23.42 36.37
C LEU A 129 0.72 -24.18 35.47
N ASN A 130 0.87 -25.48 35.70
CA ASN A 130 1.76 -26.37 34.96
C ASN A 130 1.22 -26.76 33.57
N GLU A 131 -0.08 -26.62 33.31
CA GLU A 131 -0.66 -26.96 31.99
C GLU A 131 -0.46 -25.84 30.95
N VAL A 132 -0.31 -24.59 31.42
CA VAL A 132 -0.02 -23.44 30.56
C VAL A 132 1.49 -23.36 30.32
N THR A 133 1.88 -23.62 29.08
CA THR A 133 3.29 -23.67 28.69
C THR A 133 3.93 -22.29 28.77
N LEU A 134 5.22 -22.25 29.10
CA LEU A 134 5.96 -20.97 29.17
C LEU A 134 5.95 -20.22 27.84
N ILE A 135 5.91 -20.94 26.71
CA ILE A 135 5.80 -20.31 25.39
C ILE A 135 4.48 -19.56 25.19
N GLU A 136 3.34 -20.07 25.66
CA GLU A 136 2.06 -19.36 25.59
C GLU A 136 2.11 -18.06 26.40
N LYS A 137 2.76 -18.10 27.57
CA LYS A 137 3.01 -16.91 28.41
C LYS A 137 3.90 -15.89 27.67
N LYS A 138 5.02 -16.34 27.09
CA LYS A 138 5.94 -15.50 26.30
C LYS A 138 5.26 -14.91 25.07
N LEU A 139 4.51 -15.69 24.30
CA LEU A 139 3.78 -15.23 23.11
C LEU A 139 2.76 -14.16 23.45
N THR A 140 2.14 -14.23 24.63
CA THR A 140 1.22 -13.20 25.10
C THR A 140 1.94 -11.87 25.36
N VAL A 141 3.08 -11.89 26.06
CA VAL A 141 3.90 -10.69 26.30
C VAL A 141 4.44 -10.10 24.99
N ILE A 142 4.99 -10.95 24.11
CA ILE A 142 5.47 -10.56 22.79
C ILE A 142 4.33 -9.96 21.97
N GLY A 143 3.16 -10.60 21.96
CA GLY A 143 1.96 -10.10 21.27
C GLY A 143 1.57 -8.71 21.75
N LEU A 144 1.53 -8.47 23.06
CA LEU A 144 1.26 -7.16 23.64
C LEU A 144 2.26 -6.09 23.17
N LEU A 145 3.55 -6.40 23.18
CA LEU A 145 4.58 -5.48 22.67
C LEU A 145 4.40 -5.24 21.17
N MET A 146 4.16 -6.30 20.38
CA MET A 146 3.94 -6.22 18.94
C MET A 146 2.71 -5.40 18.55
N ARG A 147 1.68 -5.34 19.40
CA ARG A 147 0.52 -4.47 19.21
C ARG A 147 0.80 -3.03 19.62
N ASN A 148 1.41 -2.83 20.79
CA ASN A 148 1.51 -1.50 21.39
C ASN A 148 2.63 -0.65 20.76
N LEU A 149 3.73 -1.25 20.32
CA LEU A 149 4.84 -0.57 19.64
C LEU A 149 4.43 0.12 18.32
N PRO A 150 3.75 -0.53 17.36
CA PRO A 150 3.27 0.15 16.15
C PRO A 150 2.28 1.27 16.44
N VAL A 151 1.40 1.08 17.43
CA VAL A 151 0.43 2.13 17.81
C VAL A 151 1.17 3.34 18.39
N ALA A 152 2.13 3.14 19.28
CA ALA A 152 2.97 4.23 19.80
C ALA A 152 3.77 4.92 18.68
N THR A 153 4.31 4.14 17.73
CA THR A 153 5.06 4.65 16.58
C THR A 153 4.20 5.49 15.65
N LYS A 154 2.95 5.08 15.40
CA LYS A 154 1.98 5.88 14.64
C LYS A 154 1.84 7.28 15.23
N TYR A 155 1.62 7.37 16.53
CA TYR A 155 1.45 8.65 17.23
C TYR A 155 2.76 9.43 17.35
N ALA A 156 3.92 8.75 17.41
CA ALA A 156 5.23 9.41 17.42
C ALA A 156 5.54 10.17 16.11
N TYR A 157 4.95 9.76 14.98
CA TYR A 157 4.99 10.48 13.69
C TYR A 157 3.75 11.36 13.46
N THR A 158 3.02 11.68 14.53
CA THR A 158 1.98 12.69 14.51
C THR A 158 2.59 13.97 15.05
N SER A 159 2.34 15.09 14.37
CA SER A 159 2.90 16.36 14.80
C SER A 159 2.38 16.80 16.16
N THR A 160 3.12 17.70 16.80
CA THR A 160 2.75 18.23 18.11
C THR A 160 1.38 18.95 18.12
N PRO A 161 1.03 19.82 17.16
CA PRO A 161 -0.30 20.45 17.11
C PRO A 161 -1.43 19.41 17.04
N THR A 162 -1.25 18.37 16.24
CA THR A 162 -2.25 17.33 16.01
C THR A 162 -2.39 16.41 17.21
N TRP A 163 -1.27 16.05 17.82
CA TRP A 163 -1.29 15.28 19.06
C TRP A 163 -2.01 16.07 20.17
N ASN A 164 -1.81 17.40 20.24
CA ASN A 164 -2.56 18.26 21.14
C ASN A 164 -4.05 18.32 20.78
N GLN A 165 -4.39 18.39 19.49
CA GLN A 165 -5.78 18.34 19.02
C GLN A 165 -6.46 17.02 19.38
N LEU A 166 -5.78 15.88 19.23
CA LEU A 166 -6.27 14.57 19.67
C LEU A 166 -6.56 14.51 21.17
N ASN A 167 -5.92 15.36 21.97
CA ASN A 167 -6.15 15.41 23.42
C ASN A 167 -7.26 16.41 23.81
N THR A 168 -7.48 17.45 23.00
CA THR A 168 -8.34 18.59 23.35
C THR A 168 -9.68 18.60 22.62
N ALA A 169 -9.74 18.13 21.38
CA ALA A 169 -10.93 18.15 20.53
C ALA A 169 -11.34 16.74 20.09
N GLU A 170 -12.65 16.51 19.98
CA GLU A 170 -13.16 15.24 19.46
C GLU A 170 -12.86 15.15 17.97
N VAL A 171 -12.22 14.05 17.55
CA VAL A 171 -11.93 13.80 16.14
C VAL A 171 -13.00 12.90 15.55
N ASP A 172 -13.54 13.33 14.41
CA ASP A 172 -14.56 12.58 13.71
C ASP A 172 -14.08 11.15 13.38
N LEU A 173 -15.00 10.19 13.47
CA LEU A 173 -14.74 8.76 13.32
C LEU A 173 -14.08 8.45 11.98
N LYS A 174 -14.48 9.18 10.92
CA LYS A 174 -13.93 9.06 9.57
C LYS A 174 -12.42 9.30 9.57
N TYR A 175 -11.97 10.43 10.14
CA TYR A 175 -10.55 10.76 10.27
C TYR A 175 -9.81 9.78 11.19
N ARG A 176 -10.43 9.30 12.28
CA ARG A 176 -9.82 8.26 13.14
C ARG A 176 -9.53 6.97 12.38
N LEU A 177 -10.46 6.53 11.52
CA LEU A 177 -10.28 5.35 10.67
C LEU A 177 -9.18 5.57 9.62
N TYR A 178 -8.98 6.80 9.15
CA TYR A 178 -7.90 7.18 8.23
C TYR A 178 -6.53 7.18 8.89
N MET A 179 -6.46 7.68 10.12
CA MET A 179 -5.23 7.63 10.90
C MET A 179 -4.81 6.19 11.24
N ASN A 180 -5.74 5.23 11.25
CA ASN A 180 -5.41 3.82 11.47
C ASN A 180 -4.62 3.25 10.28
N LEU A 181 -3.35 2.90 10.54
CA LEU A 181 -2.42 2.42 9.52
C LEU A 181 -2.95 1.21 8.76
N LEU A 182 -3.57 0.26 9.47
CA LEU A 182 -4.09 -0.96 8.87
C LEU A 182 -5.31 -0.68 7.99
N THR A 183 -6.37 -0.08 8.51
CA THR A 183 -7.60 0.12 7.72
C THR A 183 -7.45 1.24 6.68
N GLY A 184 -6.71 2.29 7.00
CA GLY A 184 -6.56 3.47 6.13
C GLY A 184 -5.58 3.30 4.98
N TRP A 185 -4.56 2.41 5.10
CA TRP A 185 -3.55 2.22 4.05
C TRP A 185 -3.76 0.95 3.22
N LEU A 186 -4.32 -0.10 3.84
CA LEU A 186 -4.60 -1.37 3.18
C LEU A 186 -5.68 -1.22 2.10
N THR A 187 -6.71 -0.42 2.40
CA THR A 187 -7.75 -0.02 1.46
C THR A 187 -7.91 1.49 1.57
N ILE A 188 -7.13 2.24 0.78
CA ILE A 188 -7.15 3.71 0.81
C ILE A 188 -8.56 4.20 0.44
N PRO A 189 -9.30 4.82 1.38
CA PRO A 189 -10.58 5.43 1.09
C PRO A 189 -10.43 6.57 0.07
N ALA A 190 -11.46 6.85 -0.72
CA ALA A 190 -11.39 7.86 -1.78
C ALA A 190 -10.99 9.24 -1.22
N GLU A 191 -11.51 9.64 -0.05
CA GLU A 191 -11.14 10.95 0.53
C GLU A 191 -9.67 11.00 0.95
N ASN A 192 -9.12 9.92 1.49
CA ASN A 192 -7.69 9.83 1.84
C ASN A 192 -6.79 9.85 0.63
N PHE A 193 -7.25 9.23 -0.45
CA PHE A 193 -6.52 9.18 -1.71
C PHE A 193 -6.29 10.59 -2.24
N ASP A 194 -7.35 11.41 -2.30
CA ASP A 194 -7.27 12.79 -2.78
C ASP A 194 -6.42 13.65 -1.83
N LEU A 195 -6.57 13.50 -0.51
CA LEU A 195 -5.77 14.22 0.47
C LEU A 195 -4.27 13.93 0.33
N GLN A 196 -3.88 12.67 0.14
CA GLN A 196 -2.48 12.30 -0.02
C GLN A 196 -1.89 12.72 -1.36
N ALA A 197 -2.71 12.69 -2.42
CA ALA A 197 -2.32 13.24 -3.70
C ALA A 197 -2.10 14.75 -3.58
N GLU A 198 -3.00 15.46 -2.91
CA GLU A 198 -2.90 16.89 -2.65
C GLU A 198 -1.60 17.24 -1.92
N VAL A 199 -1.27 16.49 -0.87
CA VAL A 199 -0.04 16.69 -0.11
C VAL A 199 1.19 16.55 -1.00
N ALA A 200 1.24 15.49 -1.81
CA ALA A 200 2.33 15.32 -2.77
C ALA A 200 2.39 16.51 -3.74
N PHE A 201 1.24 17.04 -4.18
CA PHE A 201 1.22 18.22 -5.02
C PHE A 201 1.73 19.48 -4.34
N VAL A 202 1.35 19.72 -3.09
CA VAL A 202 1.84 20.87 -2.32
C VAL A 202 3.35 20.80 -2.14
N THR A 203 3.89 19.63 -1.83
CA THR A 203 5.34 19.45 -1.59
C THR A 203 6.16 19.58 -2.87
N VAL A 204 5.67 19.09 -4.02
CA VAL A 204 6.45 19.02 -5.26
C VAL A 204 6.14 20.16 -6.24
N VAL A 205 4.87 20.50 -6.44
CA VAL A 205 4.43 21.45 -7.48
C VAL A 205 4.05 22.81 -6.89
N GLY A 206 3.51 22.81 -5.67
CA GLY A 206 3.02 23.99 -4.95
C GLY A 206 1.52 24.24 -5.18
N SER A 207 1.15 25.51 -5.42
CA SER A 207 -0.24 25.94 -5.49
C SER A 207 -1.03 25.30 -6.63
N ARG A 208 -2.36 25.16 -6.46
CA ARG A 208 -3.29 24.59 -7.47
C ARG A 208 -3.15 25.24 -8.85
N GLN A 209 -2.95 26.56 -8.91
CA GLN A 209 -2.75 27.28 -10.17
C GLN A 209 -1.46 26.86 -10.89
N ARG A 210 -0.39 26.52 -10.16
CA ARG A 210 0.84 25.99 -10.78
C ARG A 210 0.64 24.58 -11.33
N ARG A 211 -0.23 23.78 -10.71
CA ARG A 211 -0.52 22.40 -11.13
C ARG A 211 -1.26 22.38 -12.47
N SER A 212 -2.32 23.17 -12.61
CA SER A 212 -3.06 23.25 -13.88
C SER A 212 -2.24 23.85 -15.02
N ARG A 213 -1.24 24.69 -14.71
CA ARG A 213 -0.30 25.26 -15.70
C ARG A 213 0.86 24.33 -16.06
N THR A 214 1.13 23.30 -15.27
CA THR A 214 2.20 22.35 -15.55
C THR A 214 1.65 21.26 -16.45
N LEU A 215 1.86 21.40 -17.76
CA LEU A 215 1.30 20.53 -18.78
C LEU A 215 2.36 19.55 -19.31
N LEU A 216 1.96 18.31 -19.56
CA LEU A 216 2.76 17.29 -20.24
C LEU A 216 2.19 17.09 -21.64
N LYS A 217 3.01 17.30 -22.67
CA LYS A 217 2.63 16.97 -24.05
C LYS A 217 3.00 15.54 -24.39
N PHE A 218 2.11 14.89 -25.13
CA PHE A 218 2.32 13.55 -25.64
C PHE A 218 2.51 13.60 -27.15
N LEU A 219 3.26 12.64 -27.68
CA LEU A 219 3.24 12.37 -29.11
C LEU A 219 1.90 11.70 -29.46
N PRO A 220 1.25 12.11 -30.56
CA PRO A 220 -0.01 11.49 -30.97
C PRO A 220 0.21 10.00 -31.23
N TRP A 221 -0.79 9.19 -30.88
CA TRP A 221 -0.76 7.77 -31.21
C TRP A 221 -0.73 7.61 -32.74
N PRO A 222 0.23 6.83 -33.30
CA PRO A 222 0.31 6.66 -34.74
C PRO A 222 -0.96 5.97 -35.24
N ARG A 223 -1.67 6.63 -36.17
CA ARG A 223 -2.89 6.14 -36.83
C ARG A 223 -2.59 5.35 -38.09
N SER A 224 -1.38 5.51 -38.64
CA SER A 224 -0.91 4.87 -39.86
C SER A 224 0.50 4.33 -39.69
N GLU A 225 0.91 3.38 -40.55
CA GLU A 225 2.30 2.90 -40.60
C GLU A 225 3.29 4.01 -40.96
N HIS A 226 2.86 4.98 -41.76
CA HIS A 226 3.67 6.15 -42.09
C HIS A 226 3.89 7.04 -40.87
N GLU A 227 2.85 7.34 -40.08
CA GLU A 227 3.01 8.06 -38.81
C GLU A 227 3.89 7.30 -37.83
N LEU A 228 3.78 5.97 -37.79
CA LEU A 228 4.67 5.11 -37.01
C LEU A 228 6.13 5.21 -37.49
N PHE A 229 6.34 5.31 -38.80
CA PHE A 229 7.67 5.52 -39.40
C PHE A 229 8.24 6.91 -39.05
N VAL A 230 7.43 7.96 -39.14
CA VAL A 230 7.83 9.31 -38.69
C VAL A 230 8.08 9.32 -37.18
N MET A 231 7.30 8.57 -36.41
CA MET A 231 7.50 8.40 -34.96
C MET A 231 8.77 7.59 -34.67
N ARG A 232 9.19 6.67 -35.54
CA ARG A 232 10.46 5.91 -35.46
C ARG A 232 11.67 6.81 -35.61
N GLU A 233 11.55 7.80 -36.48
CA GLU A 233 12.58 8.83 -36.60
C GLU A 233 12.64 9.64 -35.32
N ARG A 234 11.48 9.96 -34.71
CA ARG A 234 11.35 10.79 -33.50
C ARG A 234 11.62 10.09 -32.17
N VAL A 235 11.43 8.77 -32.11
CA VAL A 235 11.56 7.96 -30.91
C VAL A 235 12.12 6.60 -31.29
N ASP A 236 13.02 6.07 -30.47
CA ASP A 236 13.56 4.74 -30.69
C ASP A 236 12.46 3.65 -30.60
N ILE A 237 11.94 3.23 -31.74
CA ILE A 237 10.99 2.12 -31.85
C ILE A 237 11.76 0.93 -32.46
N THR A 238 12.71 0.38 -31.71
CA THR A 238 13.32 -0.92 -32.07
C THR A 238 12.35 -2.09 -31.92
N SER A 239 11.22 -1.92 -31.20
CA SER A 239 10.26 -3.00 -31.00
C SER A 239 9.15 -3.01 -32.07
N LYS A 240 9.04 -4.10 -32.84
CA LYS A 240 7.90 -4.40 -33.73
C LYS A 240 6.56 -4.53 -32.98
N THR A 241 6.55 -4.46 -31.64
CA THR A 241 5.36 -4.71 -30.81
C THR A 241 4.34 -3.57 -30.72
N MET A 242 4.63 -2.39 -31.28
CA MET A 242 3.65 -1.29 -31.29
C MET A 242 2.40 -1.60 -32.15
N PHE A 243 2.49 -2.61 -33.04
CA PHE A 243 1.36 -3.12 -33.82
C PHE A 243 0.20 -3.70 -32.99
N TYR A 244 0.41 -4.00 -31.69
CA TYR A 244 -0.55 -4.78 -30.90
C TYR A 244 -1.24 -4.02 -29.75
N ALA A 245 -0.95 -2.72 -29.56
CA ALA A 245 -1.66 -1.89 -28.58
C ALA A 245 -2.81 -1.14 -29.29
N PRO A 246 -4.11 -1.45 -29.04
CA PRO A 246 -5.10 -1.56 -30.11
C PRO A 246 -6.16 -0.44 -30.15
N THR A 247 -6.84 -0.32 -31.29
CA THR A 247 -8.29 -0.06 -31.34
C THR A 247 -9.00 -1.05 -30.40
N GLY A 248 -9.28 -0.64 -29.17
CA GLY A 248 -9.80 -1.47 -28.06
C GLY A 248 -11.07 -2.30 -28.34
N ARG A 249 -11.69 -2.16 -29.52
CA ARG A 249 -12.76 -3.04 -30.02
C ARG A 249 -12.25 -4.42 -30.44
N ILE A 250 -11.13 -4.50 -31.16
CA ILE A 250 -10.69 -5.75 -31.81
C ILE A 250 -10.12 -6.77 -30.80
N LEU A 251 -9.48 -6.31 -29.71
CA LEU A 251 -8.93 -7.21 -28.69
C LEU A 251 -9.94 -7.63 -27.60
N ARG A 252 -10.94 -6.80 -27.28
CA ARG A 252 -12.08 -7.25 -26.43
C ARG A 252 -12.97 -8.23 -27.17
N GLU A 253 -13.20 -8.02 -28.47
CA GLU A 253 -13.92 -8.98 -29.30
C GLU A 253 -13.08 -10.26 -29.44
N SER A 254 -11.82 -10.22 -29.85
CA SER A 254 -11.02 -11.46 -30.02
C SER A 254 -10.72 -12.22 -28.72
N SER A 255 -10.64 -11.58 -27.54
CA SER A 255 -10.51 -12.31 -26.27
C SER A 255 -11.83 -12.93 -25.79
N ARG A 256 -12.97 -12.29 -26.06
CA ARG A 256 -14.31 -12.87 -25.86
C ARG A 256 -14.54 -14.01 -26.86
N PHE A 257 -14.18 -13.82 -28.13
CA PHE A 257 -14.21 -14.86 -29.16
C PHE A 257 -13.28 -16.01 -28.82
N ARG A 258 -12.03 -15.79 -28.38
CA ARG A 258 -11.14 -16.89 -27.95
C ARG A 258 -11.61 -17.60 -26.68
N LYS A 259 -12.29 -16.92 -25.76
CA LYS A 259 -12.92 -17.58 -24.60
C LYS A 259 -14.16 -18.37 -25.02
N ALA A 260 -14.98 -17.83 -25.93
CA ALA A 260 -16.14 -18.51 -26.49
C ALA A 260 -15.74 -19.71 -27.36
N GLU A 261 -14.67 -19.57 -28.14
CA GLU A 261 -14.07 -20.61 -28.98
C GLU A 261 -13.43 -21.69 -28.11
N LYS A 262 -12.68 -21.33 -27.05
CA LYS A 262 -12.21 -22.33 -26.07
C LYS A 262 -13.35 -23.02 -25.33
N GLN A 263 -14.44 -22.32 -25.02
CA GLN A 263 -15.63 -22.94 -24.43
C GLN A 263 -16.38 -23.84 -25.43
N GLN A 264 -16.42 -23.48 -26.72
CA GLN A 264 -16.96 -24.33 -27.77
C GLN A 264 -16.09 -25.57 -28.03
N ILE A 265 -14.76 -25.43 -28.01
CA ILE A 265 -13.84 -26.57 -28.16
C ILE A 265 -13.96 -27.52 -26.97
N LEU A 266 -14.07 -27.00 -25.73
CA LEU A 266 -14.30 -27.83 -24.55
C LEU A 266 -15.69 -28.51 -24.56
N LEU A 267 -16.71 -27.85 -25.13
CA LEU A 267 -18.03 -28.47 -25.33
C LEU A 267 -18.00 -29.51 -26.46
N PHE A 268 -17.15 -29.36 -27.47
CA PHE A 268 -16.97 -30.36 -28.54
C PHE A 268 -16.19 -31.58 -28.04
N ASP A 269 -15.16 -31.39 -27.20
CA ASP A 269 -14.41 -32.50 -26.58
C ASP A 269 -15.28 -33.34 -25.65
N ASP A 270 -16.24 -32.73 -24.93
CA ASP A 270 -17.20 -33.47 -24.08
C ASP A 270 -18.28 -34.22 -24.89
N THR A 271 -18.35 -34.04 -26.22
CA THR A 271 -19.35 -34.69 -27.08
C THR A 271 -18.75 -35.81 -27.97
N GLU A 272 -17.43 -36.00 -28.01
CA GLU A 272 -16.79 -37.05 -28.84
C GLU A 272 -16.48 -38.36 -28.07
N GLU A 273 -16.64 -38.39 -26.74
CA GLU A 273 -16.57 -39.64 -25.96
C GLU A 273 -17.96 -40.04 -25.47
N TYR A 274 -18.80 -40.59 -26.34
CA TYR A 274 -19.80 -41.64 -26.07
C TYR A 274 -20.77 -41.69 -27.26
N GLU A 275 -20.54 -42.58 -28.22
CA GLU A 275 -21.60 -43.37 -28.87
C GLU A 275 -21.01 -44.40 -29.84
N GLU A 276 -20.78 -45.60 -29.33
CA GLU A 276 -20.87 -46.81 -30.15
C GLU A 276 -22.29 -47.38 -30.04
N SER A 277 -22.92 -47.55 -31.21
CA SER A 277 -24.04 -48.44 -31.52
C SER A 277 -25.48 -48.04 -31.14
N SER A 278 -26.21 -47.46 -32.09
CA SER A 278 -27.50 -48.01 -32.58
C SER A 278 -28.08 -47.25 -33.78
N PRO A 279 -28.90 -47.90 -34.63
CA PRO A 279 -29.22 -47.36 -35.95
C PRO A 279 -30.56 -46.61 -36.01
N ALA A 280 -30.54 -45.60 -36.88
CA ALA A 280 -31.65 -45.14 -37.71
C ALA A 280 -32.92 -44.62 -37.02
N LYS A 281 -32.96 -43.29 -36.82
CA LYS A 281 -34.17 -42.48 -37.04
C LYS A 281 -33.81 -41.16 -37.70
N SER A 282 -34.22 -41.01 -38.96
CA SER A 282 -34.14 -39.78 -39.73
C SER A 282 -34.90 -38.66 -39.02
N ARG A 283 -34.19 -37.62 -38.58
CA ARG A 283 -34.80 -36.38 -38.08
C ARG A 283 -34.25 -35.22 -38.90
N GLN A 284 -35.16 -34.58 -39.63
CA GLN A 284 -34.91 -33.38 -40.43
C GLN A 284 -34.27 -32.29 -39.56
N VAL A 285 -33.08 -31.87 -39.95
CA VAL A 285 -32.42 -30.67 -39.44
C VAL A 285 -32.98 -29.48 -40.20
N VAL A 286 -33.90 -28.76 -39.56
CA VAL A 286 -34.26 -27.39 -39.96
C VAL A 286 -33.30 -26.47 -39.21
N THR A 287 -32.35 -25.90 -39.95
CA THR A 287 -31.46 -24.84 -39.48
C THR A 287 -32.23 -23.53 -39.42
N ASP A 288 -32.75 -23.17 -38.24
CA ASP A 288 -33.26 -21.82 -38.00
C ASP A 288 -32.43 -21.10 -36.94
N LEU A 289 -31.36 -20.45 -37.41
CA LEU A 289 -30.49 -19.57 -36.64
C LEU A 289 -31.25 -18.36 -36.05
N GLY A 290 -32.51 -18.12 -36.45
CA GLY A 290 -33.36 -17.04 -35.92
C GLY A 290 -33.83 -17.25 -34.48
N GLN A 291 -34.11 -18.50 -34.07
CA GLN A 291 -34.68 -18.79 -32.74
C GLN A 291 -33.65 -18.72 -31.61
N ILE A 292 -32.38 -19.03 -31.89
CA ILE A 292 -31.28 -18.91 -30.90
C ILE A 292 -31.02 -17.43 -30.57
N ARG A 293 -31.21 -16.52 -31.53
CA ARG A 293 -31.04 -15.08 -31.32
C ARG A 293 -32.16 -14.48 -30.47
N ALA A 294 -33.39 -14.99 -30.59
CA ALA A 294 -34.52 -14.56 -29.77
C ALA A 294 -34.44 -15.05 -28.31
N GLY A 295 -33.85 -16.24 -28.07
CA GLY A 295 -33.64 -16.76 -26.71
C GLY A 295 -32.61 -15.97 -25.89
N LEU A 296 -31.57 -15.44 -26.54
CA LEU A 296 -30.52 -14.65 -25.89
C LEU A 296 -30.97 -13.23 -25.49
N VAL A 297 -31.90 -12.63 -26.25
CA VAL A 297 -32.44 -11.30 -25.92
C VAL A 297 -33.43 -11.36 -24.75
N ASN A 298 -34.16 -12.47 -24.59
CA ASN A 298 -35.10 -12.62 -23.47
C ASN A 298 -34.42 -12.99 -22.13
N ALA A 299 -33.22 -13.60 -22.16
CA ALA A 299 -32.46 -13.96 -20.96
C ALA A 299 -31.83 -12.77 -20.22
N GLU A 300 -31.70 -11.60 -20.87
CA GLU A 300 -31.18 -10.37 -20.24
C GLU A 300 -32.25 -9.58 -19.45
N SER A 301 -33.54 -9.90 -19.60
CA SER A 301 -34.62 -9.14 -18.96
C SER A 301 -35.08 -9.64 -17.58
N GLY A 302 -34.56 -10.78 -17.09
CA GLY A 302 -35.15 -11.51 -15.96
C GLY A 302 -34.35 -11.58 -14.65
N ARG A 303 -33.13 -11.03 -14.54
CA ARG A 303 -32.34 -11.08 -13.30
C ARG A 303 -32.45 -9.78 -12.50
N GLN A 304 -33.54 -9.64 -11.74
CA GLN A 304 -33.54 -8.76 -10.57
C GLN A 304 -32.69 -9.44 -9.48
N LEU A 305 -31.49 -8.90 -9.25
CA LEU A 305 -30.71 -9.21 -8.05
C LEU A 305 -31.45 -8.65 -6.82
N PRO A 306 -31.43 -9.36 -5.69
CA PRO A 306 -32.07 -8.89 -4.47
C PRO A 306 -31.45 -7.55 -4.02
N PRO A 307 -32.23 -6.65 -3.39
CA PRO A 307 -31.71 -5.41 -2.85
C PRO A 307 -30.78 -5.74 -1.68
N ASP A 308 -29.48 -5.66 -1.92
CA ASP A 308 -28.45 -5.85 -0.91
C ASP A 308 -27.99 -4.46 -0.43
N ASP A 309 -28.58 -3.99 0.67
CA ASP A 309 -28.39 -2.66 1.26
C ASP A 309 -27.01 -2.46 1.92
N THR A 310 -25.98 -3.22 1.51
CA THR A 310 -24.62 -3.12 2.08
C THR A 310 -23.49 -2.91 1.07
N ILE A 311 -23.82 -2.66 -0.21
CA ILE A 311 -22.81 -2.36 -1.24
C ILE A 311 -22.39 -0.87 -1.14
N PRO A 312 -21.08 -0.54 -1.13
CA PRO A 312 -20.62 0.85 -1.15
C PRO A 312 -21.14 1.56 -2.40
N GLN A 313 -21.63 2.79 -2.24
CA GLN A 313 -22.28 3.57 -3.29
C GLN A 313 -21.58 3.46 -4.68
N PRO A 314 -22.23 2.88 -5.69
CA PRO A 314 -21.69 2.73 -7.05
C PRO A 314 -21.43 4.05 -7.80
N GLY A 315 -21.82 5.22 -7.24
CA GLY A 315 -21.84 6.48 -7.98
C GLY A 315 -20.48 7.16 -8.21
N LEU A 316 -19.55 7.13 -7.26
CA LEU A 316 -18.30 7.93 -7.38
C LEU A 316 -17.25 7.30 -8.30
N ILE A 317 -17.29 5.98 -8.50
CA ILE A 317 -16.31 5.28 -9.34
C ILE A 317 -16.67 5.40 -10.82
N ASP A 318 -17.97 5.44 -11.15
CA ASP A 318 -18.43 5.54 -12.54
C ASP A 318 -18.29 6.96 -13.11
N GLN A 319 -18.51 8.02 -12.32
CA GLN A 319 -18.27 9.40 -12.77
C GLN A 319 -16.81 9.67 -13.18
N ASN A 320 -15.86 8.97 -12.55
CA ASN A 320 -14.44 9.13 -12.88
C ASN A 320 -14.02 8.38 -14.16
N LYS A 321 -14.85 7.49 -14.71
CA LYS A 321 -14.49 6.74 -15.93
C LYS A 321 -14.47 7.63 -17.16
N ASP A 322 -15.45 8.53 -17.28
CA ASP A 322 -15.53 9.45 -18.42
C ASP A 322 -14.36 10.43 -18.39
N TYR A 323 -14.04 10.94 -17.20
CA TYR A 323 -12.87 11.81 -17.01
C TYR A 323 -11.54 11.13 -17.32
N ASP A 324 -11.34 9.88 -16.85
CA ASP A 324 -10.15 9.09 -17.19
C ASP A 324 -10.05 8.83 -18.72
N LEU A 325 -11.19 8.62 -19.38
CA LEU A 325 -11.26 8.43 -20.83
C LEU A 325 -10.90 9.72 -21.59
N ASP A 326 -11.32 10.88 -21.08
CA ASP A 326 -11.00 12.17 -21.67
C ASP A 326 -9.52 12.52 -21.52
N ILE A 327 -8.90 12.21 -20.38
CA ILE A 327 -7.43 12.31 -20.21
C ILE A 327 -6.71 11.44 -21.24
N PHE A 328 -7.17 10.19 -21.41
CA PHE A 328 -6.59 9.28 -22.39
C PHE A 328 -6.78 9.78 -23.83
N ARG A 329 -7.95 10.32 -24.17
CA ARG A 329 -8.24 10.90 -25.48
C ARG A 329 -7.36 12.13 -25.74
N ALA A 330 -7.20 13.00 -24.76
CA ALA A 330 -6.33 14.17 -24.85
C ALA A 330 -4.88 13.73 -25.08
N ALA A 331 -4.37 12.80 -24.26
CA ALA A 331 -3.02 12.26 -24.43
C ALA A 331 -2.84 11.60 -25.81
N SER A 332 -3.77 10.72 -26.24
CA SER A 332 -3.68 10.01 -27.53
C SER A 332 -3.79 10.93 -28.75
N ALA A 333 -4.48 12.07 -28.60
CA ALA A 333 -4.51 13.14 -29.60
C ALA A 333 -3.24 14.00 -29.62
N GLY A 334 -2.26 13.74 -28.75
CA GLY A 334 -1.05 14.55 -28.61
C GLY A 334 -1.29 15.91 -27.93
N GLN A 335 -2.42 16.07 -27.24
CA GLN A 335 -2.72 17.28 -26.50
C GLN A 335 -1.93 17.34 -25.19
N ALA A 336 -1.78 18.56 -24.68
CA ALA A 336 -1.12 18.80 -23.41
C ALA A 336 -2.08 18.45 -22.25
N VAL A 337 -1.66 17.55 -21.36
CA VAL A 337 -2.44 17.09 -20.21
C VAL A 337 -1.89 17.73 -18.93
N PRO A 338 -2.72 18.29 -18.05
CA PRO A 338 -2.27 18.77 -16.74
C PRO A 338 -1.62 17.67 -15.91
N ILE A 339 -0.51 17.99 -15.22
CA ILE A 339 0.21 17.05 -14.35
C ILE A 339 -0.70 16.47 -13.26
N GLN A 340 -1.65 17.26 -12.78
CA GLN A 340 -2.58 16.84 -11.74
C GLN A 340 -3.44 15.67 -12.21
N ASP A 341 -4.07 15.85 -13.36
CA ASP A 341 -5.00 14.93 -13.98
C ASP A 341 -4.29 13.62 -14.32
N LEU A 342 -3.09 13.73 -14.91
CA LEU A 342 -2.26 12.58 -15.26
C LEU A 342 -1.80 11.79 -14.03
N PHE A 343 -1.40 12.47 -12.94
CA PHE A 343 -0.99 11.81 -11.71
C PHE A 343 -2.16 11.07 -11.05
N LEU A 344 -3.34 11.69 -10.97
CA LEU A 344 -4.54 11.06 -10.44
C LEU A 344 -4.98 9.87 -11.31
N TYR A 345 -4.90 10.00 -12.64
CA TYR A 345 -5.13 8.89 -13.57
C TYR A 345 -4.20 7.70 -13.31
N MET A 346 -2.90 7.95 -13.17
CA MET A 346 -1.91 6.92 -12.85
C MET A 346 -2.20 6.25 -11.50
N LEU A 347 -2.47 7.04 -10.46
CA LEU A 347 -2.78 6.55 -9.13
C LEU A 347 -4.05 5.68 -9.14
N ARG A 348 -5.11 6.08 -9.83
CA ARG A 348 -6.33 5.26 -9.98
C ARG A 348 -6.05 3.94 -10.68
N GLY A 349 -5.22 3.92 -11.72
CA GLY A 349 -4.79 2.68 -12.38
C GLY A 349 -4.02 1.74 -11.45
N VAL A 350 -3.12 2.30 -10.61
CA VAL A 350 -2.42 1.53 -9.57
C VAL A 350 -3.39 0.95 -8.54
N MET A 351 -4.35 1.74 -8.05
CA MET A 351 -5.35 1.27 -7.08
C MET A 351 -6.28 0.18 -7.66
N ARG A 352 -6.64 0.27 -8.95
CA ARG A 352 -7.44 -0.77 -9.62
C ARG A 352 -6.68 -2.08 -9.73
N SER A 353 -5.41 -2.03 -10.11
CA SER A 353 -4.56 -3.22 -10.22
C SER A 353 -4.26 -3.85 -8.85
N GLU A 354 -4.22 -3.07 -7.78
CA GLU A 354 -4.09 -3.56 -6.40
C GLU A 354 -5.29 -4.41 -5.94
N ARG A 355 -6.53 -3.94 -6.21
CA ARG A 355 -7.76 -4.65 -5.79
C ARG A 355 -7.83 -6.08 -6.32
N ALA A 356 -7.20 -6.35 -7.46
CA ALA A 356 -7.13 -7.70 -8.04
C ALA A 356 -6.15 -8.64 -7.30
N MET A 357 -5.13 -8.11 -6.64
CA MET A 357 -4.12 -8.89 -5.92
C MET A 357 -4.45 -9.08 -4.45
N PHE A 358 -5.00 -8.06 -3.80
CA PHE A 358 -5.07 -7.99 -2.34
C PHE A 358 -5.90 -9.11 -1.65
N PRO A 359 -7.14 -9.43 -2.07
CA PRO A 359 -7.95 -10.45 -1.39
C PRO A 359 -7.29 -11.83 -1.36
N LYS A 360 -6.40 -12.11 -2.33
CA LYS A 360 -5.68 -13.39 -2.45
C LYS A 360 -4.58 -13.54 -1.41
N LEU A 361 -4.04 -12.45 -0.86
CA LEU A 361 -2.97 -12.47 0.14
C LEU A 361 -3.50 -12.50 1.58
N VAL A 362 -4.64 -11.85 1.86
CA VAL A 362 -5.19 -11.77 3.22
C VAL A 362 -5.67 -13.13 3.72
N ARG A 363 -6.40 -13.88 2.89
CA ARG A 363 -6.95 -15.17 3.28
C ARG A 363 -5.89 -16.19 3.72
N PRO A 364 -4.81 -16.46 2.96
CA PRO A 364 -3.76 -17.37 3.41
C PRO A 364 -3.04 -16.85 4.64
N LEU A 365 -2.86 -15.53 4.77
CA LEU A 365 -2.25 -14.93 5.95
C LEU A 365 -3.09 -15.15 7.21
N PHE A 366 -4.40 -14.93 7.11
CA PHE A 366 -5.34 -15.21 8.20
C PHE A 366 -5.29 -16.67 8.62
N LEU A 367 -5.37 -17.60 7.65
CA LEU A 367 -5.30 -19.04 7.93
C LEU A 367 -3.96 -19.43 8.57
N PHE A 368 -2.86 -18.86 8.09
CA PHE A 368 -1.53 -19.06 8.67
C PHE A 368 -1.47 -18.56 10.11
N THR A 369 -2.00 -17.37 10.41
CA THR A 369 -2.04 -16.84 11.78
C THR A 369 -2.89 -17.71 12.69
N VAL A 370 -4.06 -18.17 12.25
CA VAL A 370 -4.90 -19.11 13.03
C VAL A 370 -4.13 -20.39 13.33
N ALA A 371 -3.52 -21.01 12.32
CA ALA A 371 -2.75 -22.24 12.48
C ALA A 371 -1.57 -22.05 13.44
N LEU A 372 -0.85 -20.93 13.33
CA LEU A 372 0.29 -20.59 14.17
C LEU A 372 -0.10 -20.43 15.64
N VAL A 373 -1.20 -19.71 15.92
CA VAL A 373 -1.64 -19.46 17.30
C VAL A 373 -2.25 -20.71 17.93
N LEU A 374 -2.90 -21.58 17.15
CA LEU A 374 -3.43 -22.86 17.64
C LEU A 374 -2.38 -23.97 17.71
N LEU A 375 -1.19 -23.79 17.13
CA LEU A 375 -0.15 -24.82 17.08
C LEU A 375 0.20 -25.39 18.46
N PRO A 376 0.35 -24.58 19.54
CA PRO A 376 0.59 -25.12 20.88
C PRO A 376 -0.53 -26.03 21.38
N SER A 377 -1.79 -25.63 21.19
CA SER A 377 -2.97 -26.40 21.58
C SER A 377 -3.07 -27.72 20.80
N PHE A 378 -2.77 -27.70 19.49
CA PHE A 378 -2.74 -28.91 18.68
C PHE A 378 -1.65 -29.89 19.14
N VAL A 379 -0.43 -29.40 19.37
CA VAL A 379 0.67 -30.26 19.85
C VAL A 379 0.36 -30.84 21.23
N ARG A 380 -0.25 -30.06 22.13
CA ARG A 380 -0.73 -30.54 23.43
C ARG A 380 -1.76 -31.67 23.26
N GLY A 381 -2.77 -31.47 22.42
CA GLY A 381 -3.80 -32.47 22.13
C GLY A 381 -3.22 -33.79 21.61
N LEU A 382 -2.23 -33.72 20.71
CA LEU A 382 -1.53 -34.90 20.20
C LEU A 382 -0.77 -35.66 21.29
N LYS A 383 -0.10 -34.95 22.21
CA LYS A 383 0.63 -35.58 23.33
C LYS A 383 -0.29 -36.27 24.33
N THR A 384 -1.48 -35.75 24.55
CA THR A 384 -2.46 -36.32 25.50
C THR A 384 -3.22 -37.55 24.99
N GLY A 385 -2.80 -38.15 23.87
CA GLY A 385 -3.43 -39.37 23.35
C GLY A 385 -4.85 -39.18 22.79
N GLY A 386 -5.24 -37.94 22.46
CA GLY A 386 -6.53 -37.69 21.80
C GLY A 386 -7.74 -37.60 22.72
N ASN A 387 -7.58 -37.14 23.97
CA ASN A 387 -8.68 -36.84 24.92
C ASN A 387 -9.61 -35.68 24.48
N GLY A 388 -9.75 -35.46 23.17
CA GLY A 388 -10.57 -34.43 22.57
C GLY A 388 -10.18 -33.02 23.03
N TRP A 389 -11.20 -32.23 23.35
CA TRP A 389 -11.07 -30.81 23.68
C TRP A 389 -10.26 -30.56 24.97
N SER A 390 -10.41 -31.45 25.97
CA SER A 390 -9.66 -31.39 27.22
C SER A 390 -8.15 -31.59 27.03
N GLY A 391 -7.76 -32.39 26.04
CA GLY A 391 -6.34 -32.56 25.70
C GLY A 391 -5.71 -31.31 25.09
N MET A 392 -6.48 -30.54 24.29
CA MET A 392 -5.96 -29.37 23.58
C MET A 392 -5.78 -28.14 24.48
N PHE A 393 -6.72 -27.92 25.40
CA PHE A 393 -6.82 -26.71 26.21
C PHE A 393 -6.51 -26.93 27.69
N GLY A 394 -6.09 -28.14 28.07
CA GLY A 394 -5.83 -28.49 29.46
C GLY A 394 -7.01 -29.20 30.11
N THR A 395 -6.71 -30.00 31.13
CA THR A 395 -7.71 -30.75 31.88
C THR A 395 -8.41 -29.89 32.92
N GLY A 396 -7.71 -28.87 33.43
CA GLY A 396 -8.23 -27.91 34.39
C GLY A 396 -9.08 -26.82 33.74
N VAL A 397 -10.17 -26.42 34.41
CA VAL A 397 -11.01 -25.29 33.97
C VAL A 397 -10.19 -23.99 33.92
N GLY A 398 -9.28 -23.80 34.89
CA GLY A 398 -8.38 -22.64 34.92
C GLY A 398 -7.45 -22.59 33.70
N ALA A 399 -6.87 -23.73 33.32
CA ALA A 399 -6.01 -23.84 32.15
C ALA A 399 -6.79 -23.57 30.84
N GLN A 400 -8.00 -24.10 30.71
CA GLN A 400 -8.86 -23.85 29.55
C GLN A 400 -9.18 -22.37 29.38
N ILE A 401 -9.61 -21.70 30.46
CA ILE A 401 -9.87 -20.26 30.43
C ILE A 401 -8.59 -19.48 30.13
N ALA A 402 -7.46 -19.88 30.70
CA ALA A 402 -6.18 -19.23 30.44
C ALA A 402 -5.77 -19.30 28.96
N ILE A 403 -5.82 -20.50 28.35
CA ILE A 403 -5.39 -20.72 26.97
C ILE A 403 -6.37 -20.07 25.99
N ILE A 404 -7.68 -20.24 26.21
CA ILE A 404 -8.72 -19.61 25.38
C ILE A 404 -8.66 -18.08 25.53
N GLY A 405 -8.41 -17.56 26.73
CA GLY A 405 -8.27 -16.12 26.98
C GLY A 405 -7.02 -15.50 26.35
N MET A 406 -5.91 -16.24 26.23
CA MET A 406 -4.73 -15.75 25.50
C MET A 406 -4.97 -15.69 23.98
N PHE A 407 -5.83 -16.55 23.44
CA PHE A 407 -6.01 -16.71 22.00
C PHE A 407 -6.38 -15.40 21.27
N PRO A 408 -7.43 -14.63 21.65
CA PRO A 408 -7.77 -13.38 20.97
C PRO A 408 -6.65 -12.35 20.98
N SER A 409 -5.88 -12.29 22.07
CA SER A 409 -4.74 -11.37 22.19
C SER A 409 -3.63 -11.79 21.24
N ALA A 410 -3.15 -13.03 21.32
CA ALA A 410 -2.10 -13.55 20.45
C ALA A 410 -2.52 -13.45 18.97
N PHE A 411 -3.72 -13.94 18.64
CA PHE A 411 -4.29 -13.88 17.30
C PHE A 411 -4.37 -12.46 16.76
N GLY A 412 -4.98 -11.54 17.51
CA GLY A 412 -5.11 -10.14 17.10
C GLY A 412 -3.76 -9.48 16.85
N CYS A 413 -2.78 -9.70 17.73
CA CYS A 413 -1.45 -9.10 17.64
C CYS A 413 -0.61 -9.67 16.47
N PHE A 414 -0.65 -10.99 16.26
CA PHE A 414 0.04 -11.61 15.14
C PHE A 414 -0.63 -11.24 13.81
N LEU A 415 -1.96 -11.25 13.75
CA LEU A 415 -2.69 -10.87 12.54
C LEU A 415 -2.41 -9.41 12.19
N SER A 416 -2.48 -8.48 13.17
CA SER A 416 -2.21 -7.06 12.93
C SER A 416 -0.79 -6.82 12.41
N SER A 417 0.19 -7.50 12.98
CA SER A 417 1.60 -7.38 12.60
C SER A 417 1.85 -7.94 11.21
N SER A 418 1.20 -9.06 10.90
CA SER A 418 1.28 -9.69 9.58
C SER A 418 0.62 -8.82 8.51
N ILE A 419 -0.57 -8.29 8.77
CA ILE A 419 -1.25 -7.34 7.87
C ILE A 419 -0.37 -6.10 7.67
N PHE A 420 0.29 -5.63 8.72
CA PHE A 420 1.20 -4.50 8.61
C PHE A 420 2.38 -4.77 7.66
N MET A 421 3.00 -5.95 7.75
CA MET A 421 4.07 -6.36 6.82
C MET A 421 3.57 -6.45 5.38
N VAL A 422 2.37 -7.00 5.16
CA VAL A 422 1.72 -7.02 3.84
C VAL A 422 1.44 -5.61 3.34
N THR A 423 0.96 -4.72 4.22
CA THR A 423 0.73 -3.30 3.93
C THR A 423 2.02 -2.61 3.50
N GLY A 424 3.14 -2.95 4.13
CA GLY A 424 4.48 -2.49 3.72
C GLY A 424 4.88 -2.97 2.33
N ALA A 425 4.67 -4.25 2.01
CA ALA A 425 4.94 -4.78 0.68
C ALA A 425 4.04 -4.13 -0.39
N ILE A 426 2.76 -3.88 -0.08
CA ILE A 426 1.82 -3.19 -0.99
C ILE A 426 2.28 -1.76 -1.25
N ASP A 427 2.72 -1.03 -0.23
CA ASP A 427 3.25 0.34 -0.41
C ASP A 427 4.42 0.37 -1.40
N VAL A 428 5.41 -0.50 -1.20
CA VAL A 428 6.57 -0.60 -2.09
C VAL A 428 6.14 -1.05 -3.50
N TRP A 429 5.15 -1.94 -3.61
CA TRP A 429 4.59 -2.33 -4.90
C TRP A 429 3.91 -1.16 -5.63
N ARG A 430 3.12 -0.33 -4.93
CA ARG A 430 2.48 0.86 -5.53
C ARG A 430 3.53 1.83 -6.05
N ARG A 431 4.58 2.11 -5.26
CA ARG A 431 5.74 2.91 -5.70
C ARG A 431 6.42 2.32 -6.93
N ARG A 432 6.63 1.00 -6.96
CA ARG A 432 7.18 0.29 -8.12
C ARG A 432 6.31 0.48 -9.36
N ALA A 433 4.99 0.37 -9.23
CA ALA A 433 4.05 0.55 -10.33
C ALA A 433 4.07 1.99 -10.86
N LEU A 434 4.11 2.99 -9.97
CA LEU A 434 4.23 4.41 -10.34
C LEU A 434 5.56 4.72 -11.04
N MET A 435 6.68 4.21 -10.53
CA MET A 435 7.99 4.41 -11.17
C MET A 435 8.07 3.74 -12.54
N ARG A 436 7.49 2.54 -12.70
CA ARG A 436 7.38 1.89 -14.01
C ARG A 436 6.50 2.67 -14.97
N SER A 437 5.43 3.26 -14.46
CA SER A 437 4.55 4.12 -15.24
C SER A 437 5.29 5.34 -15.79
N CYS A 438 6.18 5.96 -14.98
CA CYS A 438 7.08 7.01 -15.46
C CYS A 438 8.01 6.53 -16.58
N ALA A 439 8.55 5.31 -16.50
CA ALA A 439 9.39 4.73 -17.54
C ALA A 439 8.61 4.41 -18.83
N ALA A 440 7.38 3.89 -18.71
CA ALA A 440 6.51 3.59 -19.84
C ALA A 440 6.16 4.82 -20.68
N MET A 441 6.09 6.00 -20.05
CA MET A 441 5.89 7.27 -20.75
C MET A 441 7.13 7.77 -21.51
N LEU A 442 8.32 7.22 -21.26
CA LEU A 442 9.56 7.58 -21.97
C LEU A 442 9.92 6.62 -23.12
N SER A 443 9.31 5.44 -23.19
CA SER A 443 9.65 4.39 -24.16
C SER A 443 8.45 3.55 -24.59
N VAL A 444 8.47 3.09 -25.85
CA VAL A 444 7.48 2.14 -26.38
C VAL A 444 7.90 0.69 -26.17
N GLN A 445 9.15 0.44 -25.79
CA GLN A 445 9.64 -0.92 -25.72
C GLN A 445 8.82 -1.70 -24.68
N ARG A 446 8.29 -2.85 -25.11
CA ARG A 446 7.39 -3.69 -24.32
C ARG A 446 7.99 -4.09 -22.98
N GLU A 447 9.31 -4.20 -22.89
CA GLU A 447 10.04 -4.52 -21.66
C GLU A 447 9.78 -3.51 -20.53
N PHE A 448 9.68 -2.21 -20.85
CA PHE A 448 9.41 -1.16 -19.86
C PHE A 448 7.92 -1.03 -19.53
N ARG A 449 7.05 -1.54 -20.41
CA ARG A 449 5.59 -1.41 -20.26
C ARG A 449 4.88 -2.63 -19.66
N ARG A 450 5.39 -3.86 -19.85
CA ARG A 450 4.75 -5.15 -19.49
C ARG A 450 4.22 -5.25 -18.04
N HIS A 451 4.74 -4.45 -17.13
CA HIS A 451 4.38 -4.49 -15.72
C HIS A 451 3.79 -3.17 -15.18
N CYS A 452 3.38 -2.27 -16.06
CA CYS A 452 2.60 -1.10 -15.68
C CYS A 452 1.12 -1.50 -15.53
N PRO A 453 0.32 -0.71 -14.78
CA PRO A 453 -1.13 -0.81 -14.85
C PRO A 453 -1.59 -0.69 -16.31
N ALA A 454 -2.62 -1.45 -16.69
CA ALA A 454 -3.09 -1.51 -18.07
C ALA A 454 -3.50 -0.12 -18.61
N GLU A 455 -4.04 0.73 -17.73
CA GLU A 455 -4.42 2.11 -18.03
C GLU A 455 -3.22 2.97 -18.46
N VAL A 456 -2.06 2.74 -17.85
CA VAL A 456 -0.82 3.48 -18.14
C VAL A 456 -0.07 2.84 -19.31
N ASP A 457 -0.11 1.51 -19.44
CA ASP A 457 0.48 0.79 -20.57
C ASP A 457 -0.05 1.31 -21.92
N MET A 458 -1.29 1.78 -21.94
CA MET A 458 -1.92 2.36 -23.12
C MET A 458 -1.52 3.82 -23.41
N LEU A 459 -0.95 4.54 -22.45
CA LEU A 459 -0.60 5.95 -22.63
C LEU A 459 0.45 6.12 -23.75
N PRO A 460 0.31 7.16 -24.59
CA PRO A 460 1.35 7.52 -25.55
C PRO A 460 2.64 7.94 -24.86
N ILE A 461 3.68 8.13 -25.66
CA ILE A 461 4.99 8.58 -25.20
C ILE A 461 4.96 10.10 -25.02
N LEU A 462 5.71 10.62 -24.07
CA LEU A 462 5.90 12.05 -23.90
C LEU A 462 6.71 12.66 -25.03
N ASP A 463 6.32 13.86 -25.44
CA ASP A 463 7.11 14.67 -26.36
C ASP A 463 8.25 15.35 -25.60
N LEU A 464 9.43 14.73 -25.62
CA LEU A 464 10.64 15.27 -25.01
C LEU A 464 11.30 16.38 -25.85
N SER A 465 10.69 16.76 -26.98
CA SER A 465 11.14 17.91 -27.78
C SER A 465 10.67 19.24 -27.18
N ASP A 466 9.85 19.20 -26.13
CA ASP A 466 9.42 20.37 -25.35
C ASP A 466 10.07 20.34 -23.96
N VAL A 467 10.86 21.38 -23.66
CA VAL A 467 11.51 21.61 -22.37
C VAL A 467 10.49 21.57 -21.23
N LYS A 468 9.28 22.12 -21.45
CA LYS A 468 8.22 22.14 -20.41
C LYS A 468 7.76 20.74 -20.06
N THR A 469 7.67 19.84 -21.05
CA THR A 469 7.29 18.44 -20.84
C THR A 469 8.37 17.70 -20.06
N ILE A 470 9.66 17.92 -20.34
CA ILE A 470 10.77 17.29 -19.59
C ILE A 470 10.72 17.71 -18.12
N VAL A 471 10.55 19.00 -17.85
CA VAL A 471 10.44 19.54 -16.48
C VAL A 471 9.18 19.02 -15.78
N ALA A 472 8.05 18.96 -16.48
CA ALA A 472 6.80 18.44 -15.94
C ALA A 472 6.89 16.93 -15.64
N TRP A 473 7.55 16.14 -16.48
CA TRP A 473 7.82 14.73 -16.24
C TRP A 473 8.71 14.51 -15.01
N ARG A 474 9.76 15.33 -14.83
CA ARG A 474 10.58 15.30 -13.61
C ARG A 474 9.72 15.51 -12.36
N LYS A 475 8.85 16.53 -12.37
CA LYS A 475 7.93 16.79 -11.26
C LYS A 475 6.95 15.64 -11.05
N LEU A 476 6.44 15.03 -12.12
CA LEU A 476 5.55 13.87 -12.03
C LEU A 476 6.24 12.68 -11.36
N ARG A 477 7.51 12.43 -11.70
CA ARG A 477 8.31 11.42 -11.05
C ARG A 477 8.53 11.72 -9.57
N GLN A 478 8.80 12.98 -9.21
CA GLN A 478 8.92 13.40 -7.81
C GLN A 478 7.61 13.21 -7.05
N LEU A 479 6.45 13.52 -7.65
CA LEU A 479 5.12 13.23 -7.08
C LEU A 479 4.94 11.74 -6.79
N CYS A 480 5.29 10.89 -7.76
CA CYS A 480 5.26 9.44 -7.59
C CYS A 480 6.17 8.94 -6.46
N ASN A 481 7.26 9.65 -6.14
CA ASN A 481 8.18 9.29 -5.05
C ASN A 481 7.69 9.79 -3.68
N GLU A 482 7.12 11.01 -3.64
CA GLU A 482 6.61 11.63 -2.41
C GLU A 482 5.26 11.03 -1.97
N TRP A 483 4.49 10.46 -2.90
CA TRP A 483 3.23 9.79 -2.57
C TRP A 483 3.45 8.62 -1.59
N GLY A 484 2.69 8.65 -0.48
CA GLY A 484 2.79 7.66 0.60
C GLY A 484 4.07 7.72 1.43
N LYS A 485 4.91 8.77 1.30
CA LYS A 485 6.20 8.87 2.03
C LYS A 485 6.06 8.69 3.55
N PHE A 486 5.04 9.29 4.14
CA PHE A 486 4.79 9.18 5.57
C PHE A 486 4.44 7.76 6.02
N PHE A 487 3.70 7.02 5.18
CA PHE A 487 3.41 5.62 5.45
C PHE A 487 4.68 4.78 5.35
N HIS A 488 5.52 5.05 4.35
CA HIS A 488 6.82 4.38 4.22
C HIS A 488 7.71 4.59 5.45
N VAL A 489 7.77 5.81 6.00
CA VAL A 489 8.53 6.10 7.23
C VAL A 489 8.03 5.28 8.41
N ARG A 490 6.70 5.21 8.61
CA ARG A 490 6.08 4.39 9.67
C ARG A 490 6.32 2.89 9.46
N ILE A 491 6.24 2.43 8.21
CA ILE A 491 6.52 1.04 7.85
C ILE A 491 7.96 0.67 8.20
N ARG A 492 8.93 1.52 7.82
CA ARG A 492 10.34 1.33 8.14
C ARG A 492 10.58 1.25 9.65
N ALA A 493 9.97 2.16 10.43
CA ALA A 493 10.10 2.15 11.89
C ALA A 493 9.52 0.89 12.52
N PHE A 494 8.33 0.46 12.09
CA PHE A 494 7.72 -0.78 12.57
C PHE A 494 8.53 -2.01 12.19
N THR A 495 8.99 -2.12 10.94
CA THR A 495 9.79 -3.28 10.51
C THR A 495 11.09 -3.35 11.33
N ALA A 496 11.70 -2.19 11.67
CA ALA A 496 12.84 -2.12 12.59
C ALA A 496 12.51 -2.62 14.00
N GLN A 497 11.39 -2.18 14.58
CA GLN A 497 10.94 -2.65 15.90
C GLN A 497 10.63 -4.14 15.90
N PHE A 498 9.99 -4.63 14.85
CA PHE A 498 9.62 -6.03 14.74
C PHE A 498 10.87 -6.91 14.56
N LEU A 499 11.83 -6.50 13.73
CA LEU A 499 13.12 -7.18 13.63
C LEU A 499 13.84 -7.21 14.98
N LEU A 500 13.90 -6.09 15.70
CA LEU A 500 14.53 -6.01 17.02
C LEU A 500 13.88 -6.97 18.02
N LEU A 501 12.55 -7.01 18.08
CA LEU A 501 11.81 -7.94 18.93
C LEU A 501 12.10 -9.40 18.55
N MET A 502 12.17 -9.69 17.26
CA MET A 502 12.52 -11.04 16.80
C MET A 502 13.96 -11.42 17.12
N LEU A 503 14.91 -10.48 17.07
CA LEU A 503 16.28 -10.72 17.52
C LEU A 503 16.33 -11.07 19.02
N PHE A 504 15.48 -10.44 19.85
CA PHE A 504 15.35 -10.83 21.26
C PHE A 504 14.77 -12.25 21.41
N VAL A 505 13.74 -12.61 20.65
CA VAL A 505 13.16 -13.97 20.69
C VAL A 505 14.17 -15.02 20.24
N VAL A 506 14.88 -14.76 19.15
CA VAL A 506 15.92 -15.66 18.65
C VAL A 506 17.10 -15.74 19.62
N GLY A 507 17.50 -14.62 20.22
CA GLY A 507 18.54 -14.58 21.25
C GLY A 507 18.18 -15.40 22.48
N ASP A 508 16.93 -15.30 22.97
CA ASP A 508 16.40 -16.10 24.07
C ASP A 508 16.40 -17.60 23.73
N LEU A 509 16.04 -17.97 22.49
CA LEU A 509 16.10 -19.37 22.04
C LEU A 509 17.55 -19.89 21.95
N ILE A 510 18.48 -19.09 21.45
CA ILE A 510 19.91 -19.47 21.36
C ILE A 510 20.51 -19.60 22.76
N ALA A 511 20.22 -18.64 23.66
CA ALA A 511 20.57 -18.75 25.07
C ALA A 511 19.98 -20.03 25.68
N GLY A 512 18.71 -20.31 25.35
CA GLY A 512 17.97 -21.57 25.52
C GLY A 512 18.81 -22.81 25.27
N MET A 513 19.37 -22.87 24.07
CA MET A 513 20.11 -24.01 23.56
C MET A 513 21.56 -24.09 24.07
N LEU A 514 22.20 -22.96 24.38
CA LEU A 514 23.63 -22.89 24.70
C LEU A 514 23.94 -22.84 26.21
N LEU A 515 23.09 -22.21 27.04
CA LEU A 515 23.42 -21.85 28.41
C LEU A 515 22.97 -22.89 29.47
N TYR A 516 23.30 -24.17 29.28
CA TYR A 516 23.08 -25.32 30.20
C TYR A 516 21.74 -26.09 30.11
N PRO A 517 21.73 -27.39 30.48
CA PRO A 517 20.53 -28.22 30.58
C PRO A 517 19.46 -27.60 31.50
N ASP A 518 19.88 -27.02 32.61
CA ASP A 518 18.97 -26.40 33.58
C ASP A 518 18.24 -25.20 32.98
N TYR A 519 18.86 -24.51 32.01
CA TYR A 519 18.22 -23.41 31.31
C TYR A 519 17.16 -23.92 30.34
N THR A 520 17.24 -25.13 29.78
CA THR A 520 16.14 -25.68 28.96
C THR A 520 14.88 -25.95 29.79
N ASP A 521 15.06 -26.42 31.03
CA ASP A 521 13.94 -26.64 31.97
C ASP A 521 13.36 -25.30 32.44
N LEU A 522 14.21 -24.32 32.74
CA LEU A 522 13.78 -22.96 33.14
C LEU A 522 13.12 -22.18 32.01
N SER A 523 13.68 -22.25 30.79
CA SER A 523 13.24 -21.50 29.61
C SER A 523 12.07 -22.15 28.90
N GLY A 524 11.72 -23.39 29.28
CA GLY A 524 10.59 -24.14 28.73
C GLY A 524 10.66 -24.33 27.22
N VAL A 525 11.88 -24.37 26.67
CA VAL A 525 12.11 -24.51 25.23
C VAL A 525 11.69 -25.92 24.83
N SER A 526 10.59 -25.99 24.08
CA SER A 526 10.01 -27.21 23.53
C SER A 526 10.06 -27.19 22.00
N VAL A 527 9.84 -28.34 21.37
CA VAL A 527 9.66 -28.43 19.91
C VAL A 527 8.56 -27.46 19.44
N THR A 528 7.50 -27.31 20.23
CA THR A 528 6.41 -26.36 19.97
C THR A 528 6.91 -24.91 19.95
N SER A 529 7.72 -24.50 20.93
CA SER A 529 8.26 -23.13 20.94
C SER A 529 9.21 -22.87 19.79
N LEU A 530 10.03 -23.85 19.41
CA LEU A 530 10.89 -23.77 18.24
C LEU A 530 10.05 -23.62 16.96
N ALA A 531 8.99 -24.42 16.81
CA ALA A 531 8.11 -24.39 15.64
C ALA A 531 7.35 -23.06 15.52
N VAL A 532 6.74 -22.57 16.61
CA VAL A 532 6.03 -21.28 16.60
C VAL A 532 6.99 -20.13 16.30
N SER A 533 8.12 -20.07 17.00
CA SER A 533 9.09 -18.98 16.83
C SER A 533 9.72 -19.03 15.44
N GLY A 534 10.07 -20.22 14.96
CA GLY A 534 10.58 -20.45 13.61
C GLY A 534 9.58 -20.03 12.53
N ALA A 535 8.29 -20.34 12.70
CA ALA A 535 7.23 -19.93 11.78
C ALA A 535 7.02 -18.39 11.77
N ILE A 536 7.11 -17.72 12.93
CA ILE A 536 7.08 -16.25 13.02
C ILE A 536 8.29 -15.65 12.29
N CYS A 537 9.50 -16.18 12.55
CA CYS A 537 10.72 -15.77 11.86
C CYS A 537 10.60 -15.96 10.35
N ALA A 538 10.10 -17.09 9.89
CA ALA A 538 9.90 -17.39 8.48
C ALA A 538 8.94 -16.38 7.83
N LEU A 539 7.80 -16.09 8.46
CA LEU A 539 6.85 -15.10 7.98
C LEU A 539 7.48 -13.70 7.85
N LEU A 540 8.22 -13.27 8.87
CA LEU A 540 8.94 -11.99 8.85
C LEU A 540 9.96 -11.96 7.70
N MET A 541 10.76 -13.01 7.56
CA MET A 541 11.76 -13.11 6.50
C MET A 541 11.10 -13.08 5.12
N THR A 542 10.00 -13.78 4.90
CA THR A 542 9.23 -13.71 3.64
C THR A 542 8.74 -12.29 3.37
N GLY A 543 8.24 -11.58 4.39
CA GLY A 543 7.83 -10.18 4.28
C GLY A 543 9.00 -9.25 3.92
N ILE A 544 10.15 -9.38 4.59
CA ILE A 544 11.35 -8.59 4.32
C ILE A 544 11.88 -8.88 2.92
N VAL A 545 12.02 -10.15 2.53
CA VAL A 545 12.48 -10.56 1.19
C VAL A 545 11.55 -9.98 0.11
N SER A 546 10.24 -10.02 0.33
CA SER A 546 9.25 -9.44 -0.58
C SER A 546 9.46 -7.93 -0.74
N MET A 547 9.64 -7.21 0.38
CA MET A 547 9.95 -5.77 0.35
C MET A 547 11.29 -5.46 -0.30
N VAL A 548 12.33 -6.27 -0.07
CA VAL A 548 13.65 -6.13 -0.71
C VAL A 548 13.55 -6.30 -2.22
N PHE A 549 12.86 -7.34 -2.69
CA PHE A 549 12.68 -7.58 -4.11
C PHE A 549 11.94 -6.41 -4.79
N LEU A 550 10.83 -5.96 -4.19
CA LEU A 550 10.06 -4.83 -4.70
C LEU A 550 10.84 -3.51 -4.63
N GLY A 551 11.57 -3.28 -3.53
CA GLY A 551 12.35 -2.07 -3.32
C GLY A 551 13.57 -1.98 -4.22
N ASN A 552 14.21 -3.12 -4.52
CA ASN A 552 15.30 -3.20 -5.50
C ASN A 552 14.82 -2.73 -6.88
N GLU A 553 13.61 -3.10 -7.26
CA GLU A 553 12.99 -2.68 -8.52
C GLU A 553 12.67 -1.19 -8.58
N VAL A 554 12.20 -0.61 -7.46
CA VAL A 554 12.03 0.85 -7.33
C VAL A 554 13.38 1.54 -7.49
N ASN A 555 14.41 1.06 -6.80
CA ASN A 555 15.76 1.61 -6.86
C ASN A 555 16.41 1.43 -8.24
N ALA A 556 16.14 0.34 -8.96
CA ALA A 556 16.59 0.11 -10.33
C ALA A 556 15.79 0.92 -11.36
N ALA A 557 14.67 1.54 -10.97
CA ALA A 557 13.93 2.43 -11.87
C ALA A 557 14.68 3.74 -12.12
N PHE A 558 15.54 4.17 -11.19
CA PHE A 558 16.40 5.35 -11.35
C PHE A 558 17.34 5.17 -12.55
N ASP A 559 18.14 4.09 -12.54
CA ASP A 559 19.08 3.75 -13.61
C ASP A 559 18.34 3.58 -14.95
N ARG A 560 17.14 2.98 -14.93
CA ARG A 560 16.30 2.85 -16.13
C ARG A 560 15.84 4.19 -16.69
N HIS A 561 15.39 5.11 -15.83
CA HIS A 561 14.99 6.44 -16.28
C HIS A 561 16.18 7.21 -16.87
N VAL A 562 17.33 7.17 -16.21
CA VAL A 562 18.57 7.80 -16.68
C VAL A 562 18.99 7.22 -18.03
N TYR A 563 18.97 5.89 -18.17
CA TYR A 563 19.24 5.22 -19.45
C TYR A 563 18.28 5.67 -20.57
N LEU A 564 16.97 5.68 -20.31
CA LEU A 564 15.97 6.07 -21.29
C LEU A 564 16.14 7.53 -21.71
N LEU A 565 16.35 8.43 -20.76
CA LEU A 565 16.60 9.85 -21.03
C LEU A 565 17.91 10.07 -21.80
N TYR A 566 19.00 9.41 -21.42
CA TYR A 566 20.28 9.50 -22.12
C TYR A 566 20.16 9.01 -23.56
N ARG A 567 19.41 7.92 -23.78
CA ARG A 567 19.12 7.41 -25.13
C ARG A 567 18.34 8.43 -25.97
N GLN A 568 17.33 9.07 -25.42
CA GLN A 568 16.57 10.12 -26.12
C GLN A 568 17.45 11.33 -26.44
N ARG A 569 18.32 11.72 -25.50
CA ARG A 569 19.33 12.76 -25.72
C ARG A 569 20.28 12.40 -26.87
N SER A 570 20.79 11.18 -26.91
CA SER A 570 21.66 10.71 -28.00
C SER A 570 20.96 10.76 -29.36
N LEU A 571 19.67 10.40 -29.42
CA LEU A 571 18.88 10.53 -30.65
C LEU A 571 18.69 11.99 -31.08
N MET A 572 18.40 12.90 -30.16
CA MET A 572 18.29 14.34 -30.45
C MET A 572 19.61 14.89 -31.01
N LEU A 573 20.74 14.51 -30.40
CA LEU A 573 22.06 14.91 -30.88
C LEU A 573 22.37 14.30 -32.25
N ALA A 574 22.04 13.02 -32.48
CA ALA A 574 22.24 12.37 -33.77
C ALA A 574 21.45 13.08 -34.88
N ARG A 575 20.19 13.47 -34.64
CA ARG A 575 19.40 14.26 -35.61
C ARG A 575 20.01 15.63 -35.88
N ARG A 576 20.53 16.28 -34.85
CA ARG A 576 21.18 17.58 -34.98
C ARG A 576 22.41 17.53 -35.90
N PHE A 577 23.17 16.43 -35.88
CA PHE A 577 24.41 16.29 -36.65
C PHE A 577 24.27 15.49 -37.95
N GLY A 578 23.25 14.63 -38.07
CA GLY A 578 23.09 13.72 -39.21
C GLY A 578 22.57 14.37 -40.48
N ASP A 579 22.04 15.59 -40.41
CA ASP A 579 21.34 16.21 -41.53
C ASP A 579 21.97 17.55 -41.93
N ASP A 580 23.14 17.46 -42.58
CA ASP A 580 23.85 18.61 -43.15
C ASP A 580 23.01 19.38 -44.20
N SER A 581 21.97 18.74 -44.74
CA SER A 581 21.03 19.35 -45.69
C SER A 581 20.07 20.36 -45.03
N LEU A 582 19.80 20.23 -43.72
CA LEU A 582 18.85 21.06 -42.97
C LEU A 582 19.38 22.46 -42.63
N ARG A 583 20.67 22.75 -42.85
CA ARG A 583 21.27 24.06 -42.53
C ARG A 583 20.71 25.24 -43.32
N LYS A 584 19.94 25.01 -44.39
CA LYS A 584 19.47 26.07 -45.29
C LYS A 584 18.12 26.70 -44.91
N CYS A 585 17.33 26.14 -43.99
CA CYS A 585 16.02 26.69 -43.62
C CYS A 585 16.03 27.29 -42.19
N GLU A 586 15.49 28.51 -42.04
CA GLU A 586 15.44 29.22 -40.77
C GLU A 586 14.53 28.54 -39.72
N SER A 587 13.45 27.88 -40.15
CA SER A 587 12.57 27.11 -39.25
C SER A 587 13.31 25.96 -38.56
N LEU A 588 14.22 25.30 -39.29
CA LEU A 588 15.03 24.18 -38.78
C LEU A 588 16.12 24.66 -37.82
N ARG A 589 16.58 25.91 -37.97
CA ARG A 589 17.52 26.52 -37.02
C ARG A 589 16.88 26.71 -35.65
N ASN A 590 15.62 27.16 -35.60
CA ASN A 590 14.87 27.29 -34.35
C ASN A 590 14.64 25.91 -33.71
N GLU A 591 14.28 24.90 -34.51
CA GLU A 591 14.12 23.52 -34.04
C GLU A 591 15.45 22.96 -33.47
N ALA A 592 16.57 23.14 -34.16
CA ALA A 592 17.88 22.72 -33.68
C ALA A 592 18.30 23.42 -32.37
N ALA A 593 17.93 24.70 -32.20
CA ALA A 593 18.15 25.43 -30.95
C ALA A 593 17.30 24.84 -29.81
N THR A 594 16.01 24.58 -30.04
CA THR A 594 15.14 23.94 -29.04
C THR A 594 15.58 22.52 -28.68
N MET A 595 16.07 21.73 -29.65
CA MET A 595 16.63 20.39 -29.38
C MET A 595 17.92 20.46 -28.56
N ALA A 596 18.75 21.49 -28.78
CA ALA A 596 19.94 21.72 -27.96
C ALA A 596 19.55 22.02 -26.51
N GLU A 597 18.59 22.91 -26.29
CA GLU A 597 18.06 23.23 -24.97
C GLU A 597 17.45 22.00 -24.29
N CYS A 598 16.64 21.21 -25.01
CA CYS A 598 16.09 19.96 -24.47
C CYS A 598 17.18 18.96 -24.08
N SER A 599 18.23 18.82 -24.90
CA SER A 599 19.37 17.93 -24.62
C SER A 599 20.13 18.33 -23.35
N GLU A 600 20.33 19.64 -23.14
CA GLU A 600 20.95 20.18 -21.92
C GLU A 600 20.07 19.95 -20.68
N VAL A 601 18.77 20.22 -20.79
CA VAL A 601 17.82 19.99 -19.69
C VAL A 601 17.72 18.50 -19.35
N ILE A 602 17.69 17.61 -20.35
CA ILE A 602 17.74 16.16 -20.13
C ILE A 602 19.03 15.77 -19.38
N ALA A 603 20.17 16.33 -19.76
CA ALA A 603 21.44 16.06 -19.08
C ALA A 603 21.37 16.44 -17.59
N ALA A 604 20.88 17.64 -17.28
CA ALA A 604 20.70 18.11 -15.91
C ALA A 604 19.73 17.22 -15.11
N VAL A 605 18.63 16.78 -15.73
CA VAL A 605 17.69 15.83 -15.11
C VAL A 605 18.35 14.49 -14.83
N CYS A 606 19.18 13.96 -15.74
CA CYS A 606 19.92 12.71 -15.52
C CYS A 606 20.88 12.83 -14.32
N GLU A 607 21.65 13.91 -14.22
CA GLU A 607 22.57 14.14 -13.10
C GLU A 607 21.83 14.20 -11.76
N GLU A 608 20.68 14.87 -11.73
CA GLU A 608 19.83 14.92 -10.55
C GLU A 608 19.25 13.55 -10.18
N LEU A 609 18.81 12.76 -11.16
CA LEU A 609 18.29 11.42 -10.91
C LEU A 609 19.36 10.47 -10.39
N ASP A 610 20.59 10.56 -10.92
CA ASP A 610 21.75 9.82 -10.41
C ASP A 610 22.08 10.23 -8.97
N PHE A 611 22.03 11.54 -8.68
CA PHE A 611 22.20 12.05 -7.32
C PHE A 611 21.09 11.56 -6.38
N GLU A 612 19.83 11.62 -6.80
CA GLU A 612 18.68 11.15 -6.03
C GLU A 612 18.79 9.64 -5.73
N GLY A 613 19.17 8.83 -6.72
CA GLY A 613 19.36 7.39 -6.55
C GLY A 613 20.48 7.03 -5.58
N LYS A 614 21.50 7.89 -5.45
CA LYS A 614 22.62 7.73 -4.51
C LYS A 614 22.30 8.25 -3.11
N VAL A 615 21.67 9.41 -3.00
CA VAL A 615 21.43 10.12 -1.72
C VAL A 615 20.13 9.70 -1.06
N LYS A 616 19.08 9.43 -1.83
CA LYS A 616 17.74 9.09 -1.34
C LYS A 616 17.24 7.76 -1.91
N PRO A 617 18.02 6.66 -1.82
CA PRO A 617 17.48 5.35 -2.18
C PRO A 617 16.33 4.99 -1.25
N LEU A 618 15.43 4.13 -1.72
CA LEU A 618 14.48 3.48 -0.83
C LEU A 618 15.29 2.62 0.14
N THR A 619 15.09 2.80 1.45
CA THR A 619 15.88 2.14 2.49
C THR A 619 15.02 1.35 3.48
N LEU A 620 15.58 0.26 4.00
CA LEU A 620 15.03 -0.50 5.13
C LEU A 620 16.18 -0.76 6.11
N PHE A 621 15.94 -0.52 7.40
CA PHE A 621 16.99 -0.53 8.44
C PHE A 621 18.18 0.41 8.16
N GLY A 622 17.96 1.48 7.39
CA GLY A 622 19.03 2.40 6.98
C GLY A 622 19.91 1.89 5.84
N LEU A 623 19.69 0.68 5.36
CA LEU A 623 20.37 0.11 4.20
C LEU A 623 19.50 0.25 2.96
N ARG A 624 20.13 0.40 1.78
CA ARG A 624 19.44 0.42 0.48
C ARG A 624 18.62 -0.88 0.32
N LEU A 625 17.34 -0.75 0.04
CA LEU A 625 16.46 -1.87 -0.31
C LEU A 625 16.93 -2.46 -1.64
N GLY A 626 17.77 -3.48 -1.55
CA GLY A 626 18.42 -4.15 -2.67
C GLY A 626 19.01 -5.47 -2.23
N TRP A 627 19.66 -6.17 -3.17
CA TRP A 627 20.31 -7.46 -2.88
C TRP A 627 21.37 -7.37 -1.78
N SER A 628 22.00 -6.20 -1.59
CA SER A 628 22.94 -5.95 -0.50
C SER A 628 22.32 -6.11 0.89
N LEU A 629 21.05 -5.71 1.08
CA LEU A 629 20.34 -5.92 2.34
C LEU A 629 20.07 -7.41 2.57
N LEU A 630 19.74 -8.16 1.51
CA LEU A 630 19.56 -9.61 1.62
C LEU A 630 20.87 -10.32 1.99
N SER A 631 21.99 -9.92 1.38
CA SER A 631 23.32 -10.42 1.74
C SER A 631 23.68 -10.14 3.20
N ALA A 632 23.38 -8.94 3.70
CA ALA A 632 23.60 -8.57 5.09
C ALA A 632 22.70 -9.37 6.05
N LEU A 633 21.44 -9.58 5.68
CA LEU A 633 20.48 -10.32 6.50
C LEU A 633 20.72 -11.83 6.48
N ASN A 634 21.17 -12.41 5.37
CA ASN A 634 21.35 -13.86 5.21
C ASN A 634 22.29 -14.48 6.25
N PHE A 635 23.23 -13.71 6.80
CA PHE A 635 24.10 -14.16 7.89
C PHE A 635 23.30 -14.61 9.13
N ILE A 636 22.17 -13.95 9.42
CA ILE A 636 21.40 -14.24 10.63
C ILE A 636 20.59 -15.54 10.48
N PRO A 637 19.69 -15.72 9.48
CA PRO A 637 18.95 -16.97 9.33
C PRO A 637 19.84 -18.18 9.07
N LEU A 638 20.95 -18.02 8.32
CA LEU A 638 21.87 -19.12 8.07
C LEU A 638 22.54 -19.55 9.36
N GLY A 639 23.08 -18.61 10.16
CA GLY A 639 23.69 -18.92 11.46
C GLY A 639 22.69 -19.52 12.43
N VAL A 640 21.49 -18.95 12.54
CA VAL A 640 20.42 -19.50 13.39
C VAL A 640 20.01 -20.90 12.92
N GLY A 641 19.83 -21.09 11.62
CA GLY A 641 19.45 -22.37 11.03
C GLY A 641 20.49 -23.45 11.23
N THR A 642 21.78 -23.14 11.06
CA THR A 642 22.87 -24.11 11.30
C THR A 642 23.01 -24.43 12.79
N THR A 643 22.87 -23.45 13.69
CA THR A 643 22.86 -23.69 15.14
C THR A 643 21.68 -24.57 15.56
N VAL A 644 20.47 -24.27 15.08
CA VAL A 644 19.27 -25.08 15.37
C VAL A 644 19.40 -26.48 14.79
N PHE A 645 19.86 -26.62 13.54
CA PHE A 645 20.04 -27.93 12.92
C PHE A 645 21.10 -28.75 13.67
N SER A 646 22.23 -28.14 14.02
CA SER A 646 23.28 -28.77 14.82
C SER A 646 22.74 -29.24 16.17
N PHE A 647 21.98 -28.38 16.86
CA PHE A 647 21.33 -28.71 18.12
C PHE A 647 20.33 -29.87 17.99
N CYS A 648 19.44 -29.84 16.99
CA CYS A 648 18.47 -30.90 16.75
C CYS A 648 19.12 -32.22 16.28
N SER A 649 20.27 -32.14 15.62
CA SER A 649 21.00 -33.32 15.14
C SER A 649 21.83 -34.02 16.23
N SER A 650 22.10 -33.34 17.36
CA SER A 650 22.90 -33.92 18.43
C SER A 650 22.20 -35.14 19.04
N GLU A 651 22.95 -36.22 19.26
CA GLU A 651 22.43 -37.45 19.86
C GLU A 651 21.87 -37.19 21.26
N GLU A 652 22.43 -36.21 21.98
CA GLU A 652 21.93 -35.79 23.29
C GLU A 652 20.51 -35.20 23.20
N THR A 653 20.25 -34.31 22.24
CA THR A 653 18.90 -33.76 22.01
C THR A 653 17.93 -34.85 21.56
N LYS A 654 18.36 -35.78 20.70
CA LYS A 654 17.52 -36.92 20.29
C LYS A 654 17.17 -37.81 21.46
N ALA A 655 18.13 -38.14 22.32
CA ALA A 655 17.92 -38.95 23.51
C ALA A 655 16.94 -38.27 24.47
N ARG A 656 17.03 -36.94 24.65
CA ARG A 656 16.08 -36.17 25.47
C ARG A 656 14.67 -36.12 24.89
N CYS A 657 14.53 -36.11 23.56
CA CYS A 657 13.21 -36.12 22.90
C CYS A 657 12.53 -37.49 22.89
N GLN A 658 13.26 -38.58 23.15
CA GLN A 658 12.72 -39.94 23.23
C GLN A 658 12.17 -40.29 24.63
N ILE A 659 12.54 -39.48 25.63
CA ILE A 659 11.99 -39.50 27.00
C ILE A 659 10.74 -38.61 27.01
#